data_AF-A0A563VRZ3-F1
#
_entry.id   AF-A0A563VRZ3-F1
#
_cell.length_a   1.000
_cell.length_b   1.000
_cell.length_c   1.000
_cell.angle_alpha   90.00
_cell.angle_beta   90.00
_cell.angle_gamma   90.00
#
_symmetry.space_group_name_H-M   'P 1'
#
loop_
_entity.id
_entity.type
_entity.pdbx_description
1 polymer ?
#
loop_
_entity_poly.entity_id
_entity_poly.type
_entity_poly.pdbx_seq_one_letter_code
_entity_poly.pdbx_strand_id
1 'polypeptide(L)'
;MLVKFFPRGVGSGSGPVEYITRKDNPNTKTLREPAPEIVRGNPEITKQLIDGLDFKYKYNSGVLSFAIEDAPTEEQQQALIDSFEEYAFAGIERDNYNTLWVRHTHTLSDRVELHFVTPKVELETGKSLNIAPPGWHGYFKPWQTYWNIKEDWARPDDLSRKRIYSRGYQALIDAENKRAGLTASPDPKKQLTEYITQRIETGLIVNRDDIIKSFTELGLDVPRQGKNYITVLNRSDNQRYRLKGGIYEASWRLGGQPEKEDRSQQQTPRGDSRSRTPAIENSTGDTQSRTLEELQGRILELASARASYHHSRYEGEPPKIKTILGQTMDMDIPRSRESLSGYLRRKLGADRVLIPANDSQTNSIRPNRARDRATTTNLEPTQRPNPRDNDLRNRQRDIHHPTPLPTSEPRLGMSGTTLLQSGVDRERTRESTEEILSTASQRIQTANRNTLSSVRAGHETVRAAEQTATESSQQLERTSEEFNNTSQQLLQHHQQIHLNLERGRRDKRRKRKAELEFFKTQINLAEYAQSQGYQYIGKTSSRNSAVLRHSNGDKVIVATDTDGHGIYFSVRDDNDNGTIIDFIQNRRNSNLGGVRKELRNWLEVPTPQSSKFTPVDKPQPITKDRYLVIKAASKFQIAEEHPYLEQRGIQRFIQKSVRFAGKIAIDERGNAIFPHYDRDGLTGYSVKNTNFTGFSSGGTKTLWQSNQSEKDRSLVITESAIDAMSYHQLFGKENPHTRYIATSGTMSNYQLELIKTAMAEITKLGGEIVIATDNDEMGNKIAKTLVKVAPESSQIYRHQPQHSKDWNEVVEKERQRILSQQKQQQRSRGLEL
;
A
#
# COMPACT_ATOMS: atom_id res chain seq x y z
N MET A 1 5.61 20.68 -9.43
CA MET A 1 5.27 19.23 -9.51
C MET A 1 4.64 18.64 -8.22
N LEU A 2 3.67 17.73 -8.38
CA LEU A 2 3.03 16.89 -7.34
C LEU A 2 3.36 15.39 -7.52
N VAL A 3 3.73 14.70 -6.44
CA VAL A 3 3.89 13.23 -6.39
C VAL A 3 2.67 12.58 -5.74
N LYS A 4 2.08 11.57 -6.37
CA LYS A 4 0.95 10.83 -5.79
C LYS A 4 1.04 9.33 -6.07
N PHE A 5 1.03 8.52 -5.01
CA PHE A 5 0.84 7.07 -5.09
C PHE A 5 -0.65 6.71 -4.98
N PHE A 6 -1.10 5.75 -5.78
CA PHE A 6 -2.48 5.25 -5.73
C PHE A 6 -2.63 4.12 -4.69
N PRO A 7 -3.78 4.05 -3.97
CA PRO A 7 -4.01 3.02 -2.95
C PRO A 7 -4.32 1.63 -3.54
N ARG A 8 -4.31 1.48 -4.87
CA ARG A 8 -4.59 0.23 -5.59
C ARG A 8 -3.28 -0.50 -5.89
N GLY A 9 -3.21 -1.79 -5.57
CA GLY A 9 -2.02 -2.63 -5.75
C GLY A 9 -2.28 -4.13 -5.68
N VAL A 10 -3.53 -4.56 -5.89
CA VAL A 10 -4.00 -5.95 -5.86
C VAL A 10 -4.60 -6.31 -7.22
N GLY A 11 -4.46 -7.56 -7.68
CA GLY A 11 -5.02 -8.02 -8.96
C GLY A 11 -3.97 -8.38 -10.01
N SER A 12 -4.40 -8.55 -11.26
CA SER A 12 -3.53 -8.84 -12.42
C SER A 12 -2.78 -7.59 -12.91
N GLY A 13 -1.66 -7.80 -13.59
CA GLY A 13 -0.83 -6.75 -14.20
C GLY A 13 -1.51 -6.05 -15.38
N SER A 14 -2.48 -6.71 -16.03
CA SER A 14 -3.28 -6.12 -17.10
C SER A 14 -3.99 -4.83 -16.67
N GLY A 15 -4.62 -4.83 -15.48
CA GLY A 15 -5.35 -3.67 -14.95
C GLY A 15 -4.53 -2.37 -14.89
N PRO A 16 -3.43 -2.31 -14.12
CA PRO A 16 -2.62 -1.09 -14.00
C PRO A 16 -1.88 -0.72 -15.27
N VAL A 17 -1.35 -1.70 -16.03
CA VAL A 17 -0.57 -1.42 -17.23
C VAL A 17 -1.46 -0.94 -18.37
N GLU A 18 -2.61 -1.57 -18.62
CA GLU A 18 -3.58 -1.09 -19.61
C GLU A 18 -4.12 0.28 -19.21
N TYR A 19 -4.41 0.54 -17.93
CA TYR A 19 -4.89 1.84 -17.50
C TYR A 19 -3.99 3.01 -17.97
N ILE A 20 -2.67 2.83 -17.91
CA ILE A 20 -1.71 3.87 -18.33
C ILE A 20 -1.34 3.79 -19.81
N THR A 21 -1.47 2.65 -20.48
CA THR A 21 -1.12 2.50 -21.92
C THR A 21 -2.31 2.60 -22.87
N ARG A 22 -3.53 2.64 -22.35
CA ARG A 22 -4.75 2.60 -23.14
C ARG A 22 -4.88 3.83 -24.04
N LYS A 23 -4.98 3.58 -25.35
CA LYS A 23 -5.11 4.63 -26.37
C LYS A 23 -6.52 5.21 -26.45
N ASP A 24 -7.54 4.52 -25.98
CA ASP A 24 -8.93 5.00 -25.90
C ASP A 24 -9.28 5.53 -24.50
N ASN A 25 -10.24 6.45 -24.44
CA ASN A 25 -10.82 6.88 -23.19
C ASN A 25 -11.87 5.83 -22.73
N PRO A 26 -11.75 5.26 -21.51
CA PRO A 26 -12.64 4.20 -21.02
C PRO A 26 -14.12 4.57 -20.96
N ASN A 27 -14.46 5.87 -20.88
CA ASN A 27 -15.83 6.34 -20.77
C ASN A 27 -16.45 6.73 -22.12
N THR A 28 -15.66 7.32 -23.02
CA THR A 28 -16.14 7.81 -24.32
C THR A 28 -15.82 6.86 -25.49
N LYS A 29 -14.94 5.88 -25.29
CA LYS A 29 -14.38 4.97 -26.33
C LYS A 29 -13.73 5.70 -27.51
N THR A 30 -13.49 7.00 -27.39
CA THR A 30 -12.77 7.80 -28.39
C THR A 30 -11.27 7.65 -28.19
N LEU A 31 -10.50 7.72 -29.28
CA LEU A 31 -9.05 7.74 -29.22
C LEU A 31 -8.58 8.98 -28.45
N ARG A 32 -7.60 8.81 -27.57
CA ARG A 32 -6.94 9.90 -26.86
C ARG A 32 -6.00 10.60 -27.82
N GLU A 33 -6.21 11.88 -27.98
CA GLU A 33 -5.30 12.78 -28.67
C GLU A 33 -4.74 13.75 -27.63
N PRO A 34 -3.42 13.83 -27.42
CA PRO A 34 -2.39 12.90 -27.91
C PRO A 34 -2.46 11.53 -27.22
N ALA A 35 -1.95 10.51 -27.89
CA ALA A 35 -1.88 9.15 -27.35
C ALA A 35 -0.86 9.06 -26.20
N PRO A 36 -1.08 8.18 -25.20
CA PRO A 36 -0.08 7.88 -24.19
C PRO A 36 1.23 7.39 -24.79
N GLU A 37 2.35 7.92 -24.30
CA GLU A 37 3.67 7.59 -24.81
C GLU A 37 4.51 6.86 -23.75
N ILE A 38 5.10 5.74 -24.13
CA ILE A 38 5.96 4.97 -23.22
C ILE A 38 7.32 5.66 -23.17
N VAL A 39 7.67 6.21 -22.00
CA VAL A 39 8.93 6.92 -21.79
C VAL A 39 10.05 5.95 -21.40
N ARG A 40 9.73 4.92 -20.61
CA ARG A 40 10.71 3.93 -20.13
C ARG A 40 10.03 2.63 -19.73
N GLY A 41 10.69 1.51 -19.99
CA GLY A 41 10.23 0.16 -19.62
C GLY A 41 9.37 -0.51 -20.70
N ASN A 42 9.02 -1.77 -20.47
CA ASN A 42 8.24 -2.57 -21.40
C ASN A 42 6.92 -3.00 -20.75
N PRO A 43 5.76 -2.58 -21.28
CA PRO A 43 4.45 -2.92 -20.74
C PRO A 43 4.21 -4.41 -20.54
N GLU A 44 4.63 -5.23 -21.50
CA GLU A 44 4.38 -6.67 -21.48
C GLU A 44 5.22 -7.37 -20.41
N ILE A 45 6.49 -6.98 -20.27
CA ILE A 45 7.37 -7.49 -19.21
C ILE A 45 6.80 -7.11 -17.83
N THR A 46 6.38 -5.85 -17.65
CA THR A 46 5.79 -5.40 -16.39
C THR A 46 4.51 -6.16 -16.05
N LYS A 47 3.64 -6.44 -17.03
CA LYS A 47 2.43 -7.27 -16.84
C LYS A 47 2.79 -8.67 -16.35
N GLN A 48 3.69 -9.35 -17.06
CA GLN A 48 4.09 -10.72 -16.75
C GLN A 48 4.74 -10.82 -15.37
N LEU A 49 5.59 -9.85 -15.02
CA LEU A 49 6.18 -9.78 -13.69
C LEU A 49 5.11 -9.66 -12.61
N ILE A 50 4.14 -8.76 -12.75
CA ILE A 50 3.05 -8.59 -11.76
C ILE A 50 2.20 -9.85 -11.68
N ASP A 51 1.83 -10.45 -12.81
CA ASP A 51 0.97 -11.63 -12.84
C ASP A 51 1.63 -12.84 -12.19
N GLY A 52 2.95 -12.99 -12.37
CA GLY A 52 3.77 -14.03 -11.77
C GLY A 52 4.00 -13.92 -10.25
N LEU A 53 3.62 -12.81 -9.60
CA LEU A 53 3.78 -12.65 -8.15
C LEU A 53 2.67 -13.35 -7.37
N ASP A 54 3.05 -14.12 -6.35
CA ASP A 54 2.14 -14.76 -5.39
C ASP A 54 1.75 -13.83 -4.21
N PHE A 55 2.23 -12.59 -4.19
CA PHE A 55 1.94 -11.62 -3.12
C PHE A 55 0.49 -11.12 -3.17
N LYS A 56 -0.07 -10.76 -2.01
CA LYS A 56 -1.38 -10.09 -1.93
C LYS A 56 -1.33 -8.72 -2.62
N TYR A 57 -0.28 -7.95 -2.35
CA TYR A 57 -0.01 -6.66 -2.99
C TYR A 57 1.11 -6.83 -4.00
N LYS A 58 0.78 -6.75 -5.29
CA LYS A 58 1.68 -7.13 -6.38
C LYS A 58 2.41 -5.95 -7.04
N TYR A 59 1.90 -4.73 -6.91
CA TYR A 59 2.50 -3.57 -7.57
C TYR A 59 2.29 -2.26 -6.79
N ASN A 60 3.11 -1.26 -7.08
CA ASN A 60 2.90 0.16 -6.79
C ASN A 60 2.51 0.87 -8.09
N SER A 61 1.61 1.83 -8.00
CA SER A 61 1.30 2.74 -9.11
C SER A 61 1.18 4.17 -8.60
N GLY A 62 1.51 5.13 -9.45
CA GLY A 62 1.46 6.54 -9.10
C GLY A 62 1.63 7.45 -10.30
N VAL A 63 1.60 8.76 -10.02
CA VAL A 63 1.73 9.81 -11.02
C VAL A 63 2.61 10.95 -10.49
N LEU A 64 3.50 11.45 -11.34
CA LEU A 64 4.17 12.74 -11.20
C LEU A 64 3.44 13.74 -12.10
N SER A 65 2.89 14.79 -11.50
CA SER A 65 1.91 15.65 -12.16
C SER A 65 2.36 17.10 -12.08
N PHE A 66 2.55 17.74 -13.22
CA PHE A 66 3.10 19.09 -13.34
C PHE A 66 1.98 20.14 -13.40
N ALA A 67 2.28 21.41 -13.14
CA ALA A 67 1.36 22.48 -13.53
C ALA A 67 1.44 22.71 -15.04
N ILE A 68 0.48 23.42 -15.62
CA ILE A 68 0.44 23.65 -17.08
C ILE A 68 1.65 24.51 -17.49
N GLU A 69 1.93 25.50 -16.66
CA GLU A 69 3.04 26.45 -16.79
C GLU A 69 4.44 25.85 -16.57
N ASP A 70 4.56 24.69 -15.92
CA ASP A 70 5.86 24.08 -15.63
C ASP A 70 6.51 23.47 -16.89
N ALA A 71 5.69 22.96 -17.82
CA ALA A 71 6.05 22.38 -19.13
C ALA A 71 7.46 21.73 -19.22
N PRO A 72 7.74 20.65 -18.44
CA PRO A 72 9.09 20.10 -18.34
C PRO A 72 9.59 19.50 -19.66
N THR A 73 10.85 19.77 -20.04
CA THR A 73 11.47 19.21 -21.26
C THR A 73 11.70 17.70 -21.16
N GLU A 74 11.95 17.02 -22.29
CA GLU A 74 12.27 15.59 -22.28
C GLU A 74 13.50 15.26 -21.43
N GLU A 75 14.51 16.12 -21.46
CA GLU A 75 15.71 15.98 -20.65
C GLU A 75 15.40 16.10 -19.16
N GLN A 76 14.59 17.08 -18.77
CA GLN A 76 14.15 17.26 -17.38
C GLN A 76 13.27 16.09 -16.91
N GLN A 77 12.34 15.63 -17.74
CA GLN A 77 11.51 14.45 -17.46
C GLN A 77 12.40 13.23 -17.22
N GLN A 78 13.43 13.04 -18.03
CA GLN A 78 14.29 11.87 -17.92
C GLN A 78 15.23 11.93 -16.70
N ALA A 79 15.79 13.10 -16.40
CA ALA A 79 16.58 13.32 -15.18
C ALA A 79 15.73 13.11 -13.92
N LEU A 80 14.47 13.55 -13.95
CA LEU A 80 13.52 13.33 -12.86
C LEU A 80 13.20 11.83 -12.68
N ILE A 81 12.98 11.09 -13.76
CA ILE A 81 12.75 9.64 -13.72
C ILE A 81 13.98 8.91 -13.15
N ASP A 82 15.18 9.26 -13.61
CA ASP A 82 16.43 8.69 -13.09
C ASP A 82 16.59 8.95 -11.59
N SER A 83 16.39 10.20 -11.17
CA SER A 83 16.44 10.59 -9.76
C SER A 83 15.35 9.91 -8.91
N PHE A 84 14.14 9.73 -9.46
CA PHE A 84 13.07 9.03 -8.78
C PHE A 84 13.41 7.56 -8.57
N GLU A 85 13.86 6.86 -9.62
CA GLU A 85 14.22 5.44 -9.55
C GLU A 85 15.37 5.26 -8.55
N GLU A 86 16.41 6.07 -8.64
CA GLU A 86 17.52 5.99 -7.70
C GLU A 86 17.10 6.23 -6.24
N TYR A 87 16.21 7.19 -5.99
CA TYR A 87 15.74 7.50 -4.65
C TYR A 87 14.74 6.47 -4.11
N ALA A 88 13.84 5.95 -4.95
CA ALA A 88 12.83 4.96 -4.57
C ALA A 88 13.44 3.58 -4.29
N PHE A 89 14.43 3.21 -5.10
CA PHE A 89 15.15 1.93 -5.07
C PHE A 89 16.53 2.03 -4.43
N ALA A 90 16.83 3.10 -3.68
CA ALA A 90 18.12 3.33 -3.05
C ALA A 90 18.70 2.05 -2.43
N GLY A 91 19.88 1.62 -2.87
CA GLY A 91 20.49 0.36 -2.43
C GLY A 91 20.29 -0.86 -3.33
N ILE A 92 19.49 -0.76 -4.40
CA ILE A 92 19.16 -1.89 -5.29
C ILE A 92 19.70 -1.59 -6.70
N GLU A 93 20.38 -2.55 -7.31
CA GLU A 93 20.87 -2.43 -8.69
C GLU A 93 19.71 -2.30 -9.69
N ARG A 94 19.94 -1.60 -10.80
CA ARG A 94 18.90 -1.35 -11.81
C ARG A 94 18.32 -2.61 -12.42
N ASP A 95 19.14 -3.65 -12.56
CA ASP A 95 18.74 -4.94 -13.13
C ASP A 95 17.87 -5.77 -12.17
N ASN A 96 17.79 -5.34 -10.90
CA ASN A 96 17.09 -6.03 -9.82
C ASN A 96 15.66 -5.50 -9.58
N TYR A 97 15.20 -4.54 -10.39
CA TYR A 97 13.82 -4.07 -10.35
C TYR A 97 13.28 -3.72 -11.74
N ASN A 98 11.96 -3.53 -11.83
CA ASN A 98 11.30 -3.12 -13.06
C ASN A 98 10.34 -1.95 -12.77
N THR A 99 10.34 -0.92 -13.62
CA THR A 99 9.34 0.15 -13.59
C THR A 99 8.96 0.53 -15.02
N LEU A 100 7.66 0.67 -15.26
CA LEU A 100 7.09 1.18 -16.50
C LEU A 100 6.68 2.63 -16.31
N TRP A 101 7.14 3.51 -17.19
CA TRP A 101 6.79 4.93 -17.24
C TRP A 101 6.04 5.26 -18.52
N VAL A 102 4.89 5.93 -18.38
CA VAL A 102 4.07 6.37 -19.50
C VAL A 102 3.69 7.83 -19.29
N ARG A 103 3.98 8.65 -20.29
CA ARG A 103 3.63 10.07 -20.33
C ARG A 103 2.24 10.25 -20.91
N HIS A 104 1.40 11.00 -20.20
CA HIS A 104 0.12 11.51 -20.69
C HIS A 104 0.23 13.02 -20.83
N THR A 105 -0.21 13.53 -21.98
CA THR A 105 -0.39 14.95 -22.25
C THR A 105 -1.87 15.16 -22.57
N HIS A 106 -2.50 16.14 -21.92
CA HIS A 106 -3.93 16.39 -22.11
C HIS A 106 -4.15 17.52 -23.12
N THR A 107 -4.76 17.23 -24.28
CA THR A 107 -5.08 18.18 -25.38
C THR A 107 -5.73 19.50 -24.95
N LEU A 108 -6.53 19.49 -23.87
CA LEU A 108 -7.28 20.67 -23.41
C LEU A 108 -6.55 21.49 -22.34
N SER A 109 -5.42 20.99 -21.83
CA SER A 109 -4.71 21.65 -20.72
C SER A 109 -3.19 21.62 -20.85
N ASP A 110 -2.62 20.98 -21.87
CA ASP A 110 -1.18 20.78 -22.12
C ASP A 110 -0.37 20.31 -20.90
N ARG A 111 -1.06 19.73 -19.93
CA ARG A 111 -0.48 19.29 -18.68
C ARG A 111 0.24 17.98 -18.89
N VAL A 112 1.53 17.97 -18.54
CA VAL A 112 2.35 16.76 -18.55
C VAL A 112 2.07 15.95 -17.28
N GLU A 113 1.82 14.65 -17.45
CA GLU A 113 1.73 13.68 -16.36
C GLU A 113 2.57 12.45 -16.66
N LEU A 114 3.46 12.07 -15.74
CA LEU A 114 4.26 10.85 -15.83
C LEU A 114 3.66 9.79 -14.90
N HIS A 115 2.95 8.83 -15.48
CA HIS A 115 2.41 7.69 -14.76
C HIS A 115 3.45 6.58 -14.66
N PHE A 116 3.51 5.91 -13.52
CA PHE A 116 4.39 4.77 -13.34
C PHE A 116 3.72 3.56 -12.69
N VAL A 117 4.22 2.37 -13.04
CA VAL A 117 3.83 1.09 -12.43
C VAL A 117 5.09 0.27 -12.16
N THR A 118 5.22 -0.19 -10.92
CA THR A 118 6.37 -0.96 -10.42
C THR A 118 5.88 -2.26 -9.78
N PRO A 119 6.30 -3.45 -10.24
CA PRO A 119 6.05 -4.72 -9.54
C PRO A 119 6.71 -4.73 -8.15
N LYS A 120 6.03 -5.28 -7.14
CA LYS A 120 6.49 -5.33 -5.74
C LYS A 120 7.46 -6.48 -5.47
N VAL A 121 8.48 -6.62 -6.30
CA VAL A 121 9.47 -7.70 -6.22
C VAL A 121 10.86 -7.15 -6.49
N GLU A 122 11.83 -7.67 -5.74
CA GLU A 122 13.24 -7.55 -6.09
C GLU A 122 13.60 -8.81 -6.90
N LEU A 123 14.12 -8.62 -8.12
CA LEU A 123 14.15 -9.64 -9.16
C LEU A 123 15.16 -10.76 -8.89
N GLU A 124 16.24 -10.49 -8.16
CA GLU A 124 17.28 -11.49 -7.89
C GLU A 124 16.85 -12.46 -6.79
N THR A 125 16.36 -11.94 -5.67
CA THR A 125 15.94 -12.76 -4.51
C THR A 125 14.49 -13.23 -4.62
N GLY A 126 13.69 -12.61 -5.48
CA GLY A 126 12.24 -12.84 -5.57
C GLY A 126 11.46 -12.39 -4.32
N LYS A 127 12.09 -11.66 -3.39
CA LYS A 127 11.45 -11.17 -2.17
C LYS A 127 10.57 -9.95 -2.48
N SER A 128 9.56 -9.73 -1.64
CA SER A 128 8.66 -8.59 -1.82
C SER A 128 9.37 -7.27 -1.52
N LEU A 129 9.32 -6.36 -2.50
CA LEU A 129 9.85 -5.01 -2.47
C LEU A 129 8.71 -3.99 -2.42
N ASN A 130 8.83 -2.97 -1.56
CA ASN A 130 7.83 -1.90 -1.50
C ASN A 130 8.49 -0.52 -1.49
N ILE A 131 8.42 0.17 -2.63
CA ILE A 131 8.99 1.51 -2.83
C ILE A 131 8.27 2.63 -2.06
N ALA A 132 7.03 2.39 -1.61
CA ALA A 132 6.22 3.36 -0.86
C ALA A 132 5.49 2.69 0.32
N PRO A 133 6.16 2.51 1.47
CA PRO A 133 5.51 2.02 2.70
C PRO A 133 4.50 3.06 3.26
N PRO A 134 3.62 2.68 4.20
CA PRO A 134 2.77 3.63 4.92
C PRO A 134 3.61 4.78 5.48
N GLY A 135 3.19 6.03 5.24
CA GLY A 135 3.99 7.21 5.58
C GLY A 135 4.95 7.70 4.48
N TRP A 136 4.88 7.15 3.26
CA TRP A 136 5.74 7.53 2.12
C TRP A 136 5.83 9.05 1.84
N HIS A 137 4.80 9.83 2.22
CA HIS A 137 4.82 11.29 2.09
C HIS A 137 6.04 11.91 2.76
N GLY A 138 6.44 11.43 3.96
CA GLY A 138 7.63 11.94 4.65
C GLY A 138 8.93 11.62 3.92
N TYR A 139 8.97 10.50 3.20
CA TYR A 139 10.14 10.06 2.43
C TYR A 139 10.28 10.85 1.11
N PHE A 140 9.19 10.99 0.34
CA PHE A 140 9.24 11.64 -0.98
C PHE A 140 9.08 13.17 -0.92
N LYS A 141 8.58 13.76 0.17
CA LYS A 141 8.37 15.21 0.26
C LYS A 141 9.68 16.02 0.12
N PRO A 142 10.80 15.69 0.79
CA PRO A 142 12.07 16.41 0.59
C PRO A 142 12.56 16.36 -0.87
N TRP A 143 12.50 15.18 -1.50
CA TRP A 143 12.86 14.98 -2.91
C TRP A 143 11.97 15.80 -3.86
N GLN A 144 10.65 15.80 -3.62
CA GLN A 144 9.71 16.60 -4.40
C GLN A 144 9.98 18.10 -4.24
N THR A 145 10.23 18.56 -3.00
CA THR A 145 10.51 19.97 -2.72
C THR A 145 11.83 20.41 -3.37
N TYR A 146 12.86 19.56 -3.35
CA TYR A 146 14.13 19.81 -4.03
C TYR A 146 13.93 20.07 -5.53
N TRP A 147 13.27 19.15 -6.24
CA TRP A 147 13.01 19.31 -7.69
C TRP A 147 12.13 20.52 -8.00
N ASN A 148 11.13 20.81 -7.18
CA ASN A 148 10.32 22.02 -7.36
C ASN A 148 11.09 23.32 -7.13
N ILE A 149 12.09 23.33 -6.24
CA ILE A 149 12.94 24.52 -6.04
C ILE A 149 13.97 24.64 -7.17
N LYS A 150 14.57 23.52 -7.55
CA LYS A 150 15.65 23.47 -8.55
C LYS A 150 15.19 23.93 -9.93
N GLU A 151 14.07 23.40 -10.39
CA GLU A 151 13.53 23.68 -11.74
C GLU A 151 12.46 24.79 -11.73
N ASP A 152 12.32 25.49 -10.59
CA ASP A 152 11.30 26.51 -10.35
C ASP A 152 9.85 26.06 -10.65
N TRP A 153 9.57 24.77 -10.51
CA TRP A 153 8.24 24.23 -10.73
C TRP A 153 7.25 24.60 -9.63
N ALA A 154 5.98 24.70 -10.02
CA ALA A 154 4.86 24.99 -9.15
C ALA A 154 4.83 24.10 -7.89
N ARG A 155 4.82 24.76 -6.72
CA ARG A 155 4.82 24.09 -5.41
C ARG A 155 3.38 23.90 -4.90
N PRO A 156 2.99 22.67 -4.52
CA PRO A 156 1.65 22.41 -3.96
C PRO A 156 1.33 23.13 -2.63
N ASP A 157 2.36 23.60 -1.95
CA ASP A 157 2.37 24.25 -0.64
C ASP A 157 2.50 25.77 -0.69
N ASP A 158 2.53 26.37 -1.88
CA ASP A 158 2.53 27.81 -2.09
C ASP A 158 1.22 28.46 -1.60
N LEU A 159 1.36 29.44 -0.68
CA LEU A 159 0.25 30.19 -0.09
C LEU A 159 -0.55 30.98 -1.13
N SER A 160 0.11 31.45 -2.21
CA SER A 160 -0.54 32.18 -3.31
C SER A 160 -1.41 31.29 -4.20
N ARG A 161 -1.20 29.97 -4.16
CA ARG A 161 -1.95 28.95 -4.92
C ARG A 161 -2.86 28.10 -4.03
N LYS A 162 -2.97 28.46 -2.74
CA LYS A 162 -3.84 27.79 -1.77
C LYS A 162 -5.29 27.94 -2.23
N ARG A 163 -5.84 26.87 -2.79
CA ARG A 163 -7.20 26.87 -3.34
C ARG A 163 -8.19 27.35 -2.29
N ILE A 164 -8.99 28.36 -2.63
CA ILE A 164 -10.08 28.92 -1.80
C ILE A 164 -11.09 27.83 -1.39
N TYR A 165 -11.17 26.73 -2.15
CA TYR A 165 -12.06 25.60 -1.90
C TYR A 165 -11.43 24.25 -2.27
N SER A 166 -11.60 23.22 -1.45
CA SER A 166 -11.27 21.83 -1.80
C SER A 166 -12.41 21.23 -2.64
N ARG A 167 -12.23 21.17 -3.97
CA ARG A 167 -13.15 20.44 -4.85
C ARG A 167 -13.18 18.96 -4.48
N GLY A 168 -14.33 18.48 -4.00
CA GLY A 168 -14.54 17.07 -3.71
C GLY A 168 -14.55 16.19 -4.97
N TYR A 169 -14.73 14.89 -4.77
CA TYR A 169 -14.77 13.83 -5.81
C TYR A 169 -15.70 14.14 -7.00
N GLN A 170 -16.72 14.98 -6.81
CA GLN A 170 -17.68 15.39 -7.84
C GLN A 170 -17.09 16.29 -8.95
N ALA A 171 -16.05 17.08 -8.68
CA ALA A 171 -15.45 17.94 -9.71
C ALA A 171 -14.64 17.18 -10.76
N LEU A 172 -14.19 15.96 -10.43
CA LEU A 172 -13.61 15.03 -11.42
C LEU A 172 -14.70 14.50 -12.35
N ILE A 173 -15.91 14.26 -11.82
CA ILE A 173 -17.08 13.81 -12.58
C ILE A 173 -17.62 14.95 -13.46
N ASP A 174 -17.62 16.21 -12.98
CA ASP A 174 -18.08 17.36 -13.76
C ASP A 174 -17.09 17.78 -14.85
N ALA A 175 -15.77 17.67 -14.59
CA ALA A 175 -14.75 17.83 -15.62
C ALA A 175 -14.85 16.72 -16.69
N GLU A 176 -15.24 15.51 -16.30
CA GLU A 176 -15.51 14.38 -17.19
C GLU A 176 -16.79 14.59 -18.03
N ASN A 177 -17.88 15.09 -17.42
CA ASN A 177 -19.14 15.37 -18.10
C ASN A 177 -19.02 16.54 -19.10
N LYS A 178 -18.20 17.56 -18.77
CA LYS A 178 -17.84 18.64 -19.70
C LYS A 178 -17.02 18.14 -20.89
N ARG A 179 -16.13 17.15 -20.70
CA ARG A 179 -15.38 16.48 -21.79
C ARG A 179 -16.28 15.64 -22.70
N ALA A 180 -17.43 15.18 -22.18
CA ALA A 180 -18.40 14.37 -22.91
C ALA A 180 -19.49 15.18 -23.64
N GLY A 181 -19.43 16.53 -23.62
CA GLY A 181 -20.40 17.39 -24.32
C GLY A 181 -21.83 17.37 -23.75
N LEU A 182 -22.03 16.84 -22.54
CA LEU A 182 -23.32 16.79 -21.85
C LEU A 182 -23.51 18.06 -21.00
N THR A 183 -24.68 18.67 -21.07
CA THR A 183 -25.04 19.87 -20.30
C THR A 183 -25.02 19.54 -18.80
N ALA A 184 -24.02 20.08 -18.08
CA ALA A 184 -23.89 19.88 -16.65
C ALA A 184 -25.06 20.57 -15.92
N SER A 185 -25.81 19.80 -15.11
CA SER A 185 -26.71 20.38 -14.10
C SER A 185 -25.84 21.15 -13.09
N PRO A 186 -26.13 22.42 -12.79
CA PRO A 186 -25.23 23.24 -11.98
C PRO A 186 -25.15 22.74 -10.53
N ASP A 187 -23.92 22.56 -10.01
CA ASP A 187 -23.65 22.13 -8.63
C ASP A 187 -24.20 23.18 -7.64
N PRO A 188 -25.17 22.81 -6.78
CA PRO A 188 -25.74 23.72 -5.79
C PRO A 188 -24.68 24.29 -4.84
N LYS A 189 -23.59 23.56 -4.55
CA LYS A 189 -22.51 24.08 -3.71
C LYS A 189 -21.72 25.18 -4.41
N LYS A 190 -21.48 25.04 -5.72
CA LYS A 190 -20.80 26.04 -6.54
C LYS A 190 -21.63 27.31 -6.64
N GLN A 191 -22.94 27.18 -6.85
CA GLN A 191 -23.85 28.32 -6.87
C GLN A 191 -23.90 29.06 -5.52
N LEU A 192 -23.96 28.32 -4.40
CA LEU A 192 -23.92 28.91 -3.06
C LEU A 192 -22.59 29.62 -2.78
N THR A 193 -21.46 29.07 -3.26
CA THR A 193 -20.16 29.73 -3.11
C THR A 193 -20.03 30.95 -4.03
N GLU A 194 -20.46 30.89 -5.29
CA GLU A 194 -20.46 32.04 -6.21
C GLU A 194 -21.34 33.18 -5.69
N TYR A 195 -22.51 32.86 -5.15
CA TYR A 195 -23.39 33.85 -4.51
C TYR A 195 -22.74 34.57 -3.34
N ILE A 196 -22.06 33.84 -2.45
CA ILE A 196 -21.36 34.42 -1.32
C ILE A 196 -20.13 35.22 -1.80
N THR A 197 -19.37 34.70 -2.77
CA THR A 197 -18.22 35.41 -3.35
C THR A 197 -18.63 36.74 -3.97
N GLN A 198 -19.73 36.76 -4.74
CA GLN A 198 -20.25 38.01 -5.32
C GLN A 198 -20.63 39.02 -4.23
N ARG A 199 -21.25 38.58 -3.13
CA ARG A 199 -21.61 39.45 -2.01
C ARG A 199 -20.41 39.93 -1.19
N ILE A 200 -19.33 39.16 -1.16
CA ILE A 200 -18.04 39.59 -0.60
C ILE A 200 -17.42 40.67 -1.49
N GLU A 201 -17.41 40.47 -2.81
CA GLU A 201 -16.88 41.43 -3.79
C GLU A 201 -17.65 42.75 -3.79
N THR A 202 -18.96 42.73 -3.56
CA THR A 202 -19.78 43.94 -3.39
C THR A 202 -19.70 44.55 -1.98
N GLY A 203 -18.88 44.00 -1.08
CA GLY A 203 -18.70 44.51 0.29
C GLY A 203 -19.87 44.27 1.25
N LEU A 204 -20.84 43.42 0.88
CA LEU A 204 -22.02 43.09 1.70
C LEU A 204 -21.72 42.02 2.76
N ILE A 205 -20.61 41.29 2.59
CA ILE A 205 -20.17 40.23 3.51
C ILE A 205 -18.74 40.57 3.96
N VAL A 206 -18.59 40.93 5.23
CA VAL A 206 -17.29 41.25 5.83
C VAL A 206 -16.87 40.24 6.89
N ASN A 207 -17.80 39.40 7.37
CA ASN A 207 -17.53 38.37 8.35
C ASN A 207 -18.41 37.13 8.15
N ARG A 208 -18.18 36.11 8.99
CA ARG A 208 -18.92 34.84 8.93
C ARG A 208 -20.40 34.97 9.26
N ASP A 209 -20.78 35.92 10.11
CA ASP A 209 -22.17 36.13 10.49
C ASP A 209 -22.97 36.69 9.31
N ASP A 210 -22.35 37.52 8.47
CA ASP A 210 -22.94 38.02 7.21
C ASP A 210 -23.15 36.90 6.18
N ILE A 211 -22.27 35.88 6.17
CA ILE A 211 -22.45 34.67 5.35
C ILE A 211 -23.67 33.88 5.81
N ILE A 212 -23.84 33.70 7.13
CA ILE A 212 -24.99 32.98 7.70
C ILE A 212 -26.29 33.75 7.43
N LYS A 213 -26.27 35.08 7.59
CA LYS A 213 -27.39 35.95 7.26
C LYS A 213 -27.75 35.85 5.78
N SER A 214 -26.77 35.85 4.88
CA SER A 214 -26.98 35.69 3.43
C SER A 214 -27.60 34.34 3.05
N PHE A 215 -27.24 33.25 3.73
CA PHE A 215 -27.92 31.95 3.51
C PHE A 215 -29.35 31.95 4.07
N THR A 216 -29.59 32.60 5.20
CA THR A 216 -30.92 32.71 5.81
C THR A 216 -31.86 33.57 4.95
N GLU A 217 -31.35 34.65 4.35
CA GLU A 217 -32.08 35.51 3.39
C GLU A 217 -32.49 34.75 2.12
N LEU A 218 -31.70 33.76 1.70
CA LEU A 218 -32.03 32.84 0.60
C LEU A 218 -33.05 31.75 0.98
N GLY A 219 -33.56 31.75 2.22
CA GLY A 219 -34.48 30.74 2.72
C GLY A 219 -33.81 29.39 3.06
N LEU A 220 -32.49 29.39 3.25
CA LEU A 220 -31.72 28.20 3.61
C LEU A 220 -31.38 28.19 5.10
N ASP A 221 -31.55 27.04 5.75
CA ASP A 221 -31.24 26.88 7.17
C ASP A 221 -29.77 26.55 7.40
N VAL A 222 -29.20 27.01 8.51
CA VAL A 222 -27.83 26.65 8.92
C VAL A 222 -27.87 25.80 10.19
N PRO A 223 -28.12 24.47 10.10
CA PRO A 223 -28.32 23.62 11.28
C PRO A 223 -27.02 23.33 12.06
N ARG A 224 -25.84 23.48 11.44
CA ARG A 224 -24.55 23.18 12.08
C ARG A 224 -23.44 24.12 11.63
N GLN A 225 -22.70 24.63 12.60
CA GLN A 225 -21.52 25.46 12.41
C GLN A 225 -20.35 24.83 13.16
N GLY A 226 -19.23 24.56 12.47
CA GLY A 226 -18.00 24.09 13.10
C GLY A 226 -16.84 25.07 12.88
N LYS A 227 -15.67 24.77 13.45
CA LYS A 227 -14.49 25.67 13.37
C LYS A 227 -14.04 25.97 11.93
N ASN A 228 -14.15 25.00 11.02
CA ASN A 228 -13.71 25.13 9.62
C ASN A 228 -14.81 24.82 8.58
N TYR A 229 -16.09 24.88 8.98
CA TYR A 229 -17.20 24.57 8.07
C TYR A 229 -18.54 25.17 8.49
N ILE A 230 -19.43 25.35 7.50
CA ILE A 230 -20.84 25.69 7.66
C ILE A 230 -21.67 24.63 6.93
N THR A 231 -22.74 24.13 7.55
CA THR A 231 -23.70 23.23 6.88
C THR A 231 -24.97 24.00 6.60
N VAL A 232 -25.37 24.03 5.33
CA VAL A 232 -26.60 24.67 4.84
C VAL A 232 -27.60 23.58 4.49
N LEU A 233 -28.87 23.77 4.86
CA LEU A 233 -29.98 22.88 4.59
C LEU A 233 -30.97 23.61 3.69
N ASN A 234 -31.27 23.02 2.53
CA ASN A 234 -32.36 23.47 1.70
C ASN A 234 -33.65 22.75 2.16
N ARG A 235 -34.67 23.52 2.59
CA ARG A 235 -35.93 22.97 3.10
C ARG A 235 -36.80 22.36 2.00
N SER A 236 -36.64 22.79 0.75
CA SER A 236 -37.47 22.34 -0.37
C SER A 236 -37.14 20.91 -0.83
N ASP A 237 -35.89 20.45 -0.67
CA ASP A 237 -35.41 19.13 -1.10
C ASP A 237 -34.80 18.29 0.06
N ASN A 238 -34.78 18.84 1.28
CA ASN A 238 -34.16 18.29 2.48
C ASN A 238 -32.66 17.92 2.30
N GLN A 239 -31.97 18.54 1.34
CA GLN A 239 -30.56 18.30 1.05
C GLN A 239 -29.66 19.15 1.94
N ARG A 240 -28.59 18.54 2.44
CA ARG A 240 -27.60 19.19 3.32
C ARG A 240 -26.27 19.37 2.60
N TYR A 241 -25.86 20.63 2.47
CA TYR A 241 -24.62 21.03 1.83
C TYR A 241 -23.61 21.48 2.90
N ARG A 242 -22.55 20.70 3.08
CA ARG A 242 -21.44 21.08 3.97
C ARG A 242 -20.37 21.83 3.18
N LEU A 243 -20.21 23.11 3.48
CA LEU A 243 -19.22 24.02 2.91
C LEU A 243 -18.02 24.08 3.88
N LYS A 244 -16.82 23.75 3.41
CA LYS A 244 -15.61 23.62 4.24
C LYS A 244 -14.46 24.47 3.70
N GLY A 245 -13.70 25.07 4.64
CA GLY A 245 -12.46 25.81 4.37
C GLY A 245 -12.66 27.23 3.82
N GLY A 246 -11.61 28.03 3.87
CA GLY A 246 -11.57 29.38 3.29
C GLY A 246 -12.51 30.35 4.01
N ILE A 247 -13.44 30.95 3.26
CA ILE A 247 -14.41 31.95 3.76
C ILE A 247 -15.39 31.39 4.81
N TYR A 248 -15.51 30.06 4.91
CA TYR A 248 -16.43 29.39 5.84
C TYR A 248 -15.80 29.03 7.20
N GLU A 249 -14.54 29.42 7.42
CA GLU A 249 -13.83 29.25 8.68
C GLU A 249 -14.30 30.26 9.74
N ALA A 250 -14.29 29.87 11.02
CA ALA A 250 -14.75 30.71 12.12
C ALA A 250 -13.98 32.04 12.23
N SER A 251 -12.67 31.98 11.95
CA SER A 251 -11.73 33.10 12.01
C SER A 251 -11.75 33.98 10.75
N TRP A 252 -12.53 33.65 9.72
CA TRP A 252 -12.53 34.42 8.49
C TRP A 252 -13.19 35.78 8.67
N ARG A 253 -12.48 36.85 8.28
CA ARG A 253 -12.94 38.25 8.23
C ARG A 253 -12.33 38.91 7.00
N LEU A 254 -13.09 39.78 6.33
CA LEU A 254 -12.60 40.57 5.21
C LEU A 254 -11.64 41.65 5.74
N GLY A 255 -10.35 41.54 5.40
CA GLY A 255 -9.31 42.51 5.79
C GLY A 255 -8.61 42.27 7.14
N GLY A 256 -8.87 41.16 7.86
CA GLY A 256 -8.25 40.88 9.16
C GLY A 256 -6.85 40.28 9.06
N GLN A 257 -5.84 40.91 9.69
CA GLN A 257 -4.55 40.26 9.98
C GLN A 257 -4.76 39.10 10.98
N PRO A 258 -4.02 37.98 10.85
CA PRO A 258 -4.15 36.85 11.76
C PRO A 258 -3.56 37.21 13.13
N GLU A 259 -4.40 37.29 14.16
CA GLU A 259 -3.95 37.28 15.55
C GLU A 259 -3.20 35.97 15.84
N LYS A 260 -2.07 36.12 16.54
CA LYS A 260 -1.25 35.04 17.07
C LYS A 260 -1.96 34.39 18.27
N GLU A 261 -1.54 33.13 18.51
CA GLU A 261 -1.86 32.23 19.63
C GLU A 261 -3.13 31.37 19.40
N ASP A 262 -3.18 30.08 19.70
CA ASP A 262 -2.38 29.34 20.68
C ASP A 262 -2.19 27.87 20.25
N ARG A 263 -0.96 27.37 20.43
CA ARG A 263 -0.55 26.00 20.11
C ARG A 263 -0.82 25.12 21.32
N SER A 264 -2.00 24.51 21.42
CA SER A 264 -2.17 23.37 22.31
C SER A 264 -3.32 22.43 21.87
N GLN A 265 -2.92 21.16 21.71
CA GLN A 265 -3.74 19.95 21.74
C GLN A 265 -4.65 19.62 20.54
N GLN A 266 -4.04 18.92 19.56
CA GLN A 266 -4.60 17.66 19.05
C GLN A 266 -3.45 16.71 18.73
N GLN A 267 -3.00 15.98 19.76
CA GLN A 267 -2.20 14.78 19.62
C GLN A 267 -3.12 13.64 19.21
N THR A 268 -2.93 13.11 18.00
CA THR A 268 -3.22 11.71 17.70
C THR A 268 -2.01 10.86 18.15
N PRO A 269 -2.19 9.78 18.92
CA PRO A 269 -1.06 8.98 19.41
C PRO A 269 -0.46 8.08 18.32
N ARG A 270 0.87 8.11 18.26
CA ARG A 270 1.85 7.10 17.78
C ARG A 270 1.99 6.87 16.26
N GLY A 271 3.05 7.48 15.74
CA GLY A 271 3.75 7.15 14.49
C GLY A 271 4.84 8.21 14.21
N ASP A 272 6.03 8.01 14.79
CA ASP A 272 7.29 8.76 14.66
C ASP A 272 7.26 10.23 14.21
N SER A 273 7.31 11.10 15.22
CA SER A 273 7.68 12.50 15.11
C SER A 273 9.19 12.64 14.88
N ARG A 274 9.63 12.95 13.65
CA ARG A 274 10.88 13.68 13.34
C ARG A 274 10.99 13.96 11.84
N SER A 275 10.38 15.05 11.36
CA SER A 275 10.71 15.76 10.10
C SER A 275 9.86 17.04 10.04
N ARG A 276 10.33 18.13 10.64
CA ARG A 276 9.75 19.47 10.47
C ARG A 276 10.67 20.21 9.51
N THR A 277 10.24 20.42 8.26
CA THR A 277 10.95 21.27 7.30
C THR A 277 10.51 22.73 7.51
N PRO A 278 11.40 23.73 7.49
CA PRO A 278 11.03 25.13 7.68
C PRO A 278 10.09 25.62 6.57
N ALA A 279 9.18 26.55 6.91
CA ALA A 279 8.44 27.31 5.91
C ALA A 279 9.40 28.32 5.27
N ILE A 280 9.50 28.31 3.94
CA ILE A 280 10.43 29.19 3.21
C ILE A 280 9.59 30.23 2.47
N GLU A 281 9.70 31.47 2.96
CA GLU A 281 9.21 32.68 2.30
C GLU A 281 10.19 33.11 1.20
N ASN A 282 9.63 33.66 0.12
CA ASN A 282 10.34 34.15 -1.07
C ASN A 282 11.57 35.01 -0.70
N SER A 283 12.79 34.53 -0.97
CA SER A 283 14.01 35.31 -0.73
C SER A 283 15.19 34.85 -1.61
N THR A 284 15.94 35.86 -2.08
CA THR A 284 17.25 35.92 -2.75
C THR A 284 18.00 34.62 -3.11
N GLY A 285 18.67 34.60 -4.28
CA GLY A 285 19.38 33.42 -4.82
C GLY A 285 20.39 32.74 -3.88
N ASP A 286 20.95 33.46 -2.90
CA ASP A 286 21.86 32.91 -1.89
C ASP A 286 21.15 32.03 -0.83
N THR A 287 19.86 32.28 -0.59
CA THR A 287 18.99 31.50 0.32
C THR A 287 18.49 30.22 -0.36
N GLN A 288 18.25 30.27 -1.67
CA GLN A 288 17.82 29.12 -2.46
C GLN A 288 18.90 28.03 -2.53
N SER A 289 20.16 28.42 -2.75
CA SER A 289 21.30 27.49 -2.78
C SER A 289 21.49 26.75 -1.45
N ARG A 290 21.46 27.47 -0.32
CA ARG A 290 21.55 26.84 1.02
C ARG A 290 20.38 25.89 1.30
N THR A 291 19.17 26.27 0.88
CA THR A 291 17.98 25.41 1.00
C THR A 291 18.13 24.12 0.18
N LEU A 292 18.66 24.21 -1.05
CA LEU A 292 18.89 23.06 -1.91
C LEU A 292 19.95 22.12 -1.31
N GLU A 293 21.03 22.67 -0.74
CA GLU A 293 22.06 21.89 -0.04
C GLU A 293 21.50 21.15 1.19
N GLU A 294 20.69 21.82 2.02
CA GLU A 294 20.02 21.21 3.17
C GLU A 294 19.08 20.07 2.75
N LEU A 295 18.28 20.29 1.70
CA LEU A 295 17.39 19.28 1.15
C LEU A 295 18.17 18.10 0.55
N GLN A 296 19.27 18.36 -0.15
CA GLN A 296 20.13 17.32 -0.71
C GLN A 296 20.75 16.47 0.41
N GLY A 297 21.22 17.09 1.50
CA GLY A 297 21.70 16.38 2.69
C GLY A 297 20.62 15.48 3.30
N ARG A 298 19.38 15.99 3.41
CA ARG A 298 18.25 15.21 3.94
C ARG A 298 17.84 14.06 3.02
N ILE A 299 17.84 14.27 1.71
CA ILE A 299 17.57 13.23 0.71
C ILE A 299 18.63 12.12 0.82
N LEU A 300 19.91 12.50 0.91
CA LEU A 300 21.00 11.54 1.03
C LEU A 300 20.90 10.70 2.32
N GLU A 301 20.56 11.32 3.45
CA GLU A 301 20.33 10.64 4.72
C GLU A 301 19.20 9.60 4.60
N LEU A 302 18.05 9.99 4.03
CA LEU A 302 16.90 9.12 3.84
C LEU A 302 17.20 7.98 2.86
N ALA A 303 17.86 8.27 1.74
CA ALA A 303 18.29 7.29 0.76
C ALA A 303 19.27 6.28 1.38
N SER A 304 20.21 6.75 2.21
CA SER A 304 21.17 5.89 2.91
C SER A 304 20.48 4.95 3.90
N ALA A 305 19.55 5.47 4.72
CA ALA A 305 18.77 4.63 5.63
C ALA A 305 17.95 3.56 4.89
N ARG A 306 17.38 3.93 3.73
CA ARG A 306 16.62 3.01 2.88
C ARG A 306 17.49 1.95 2.23
N ALA A 307 18.69 2.33 1.77
CA ALA A 307 19.65 1.41 1.22
C ALA A 307 20.17 0.42 2.27
N SER A 308 20.44 0.86 3.50
CA SER A 308 20.78 -0.05 4.61
C SER A 308 19.65 -1.04 4.91
N TYR A 309 18.40 -0.58 4.87
CA TYR A 309 17.23 -1.46 4.99
C TYR A 309 17.15 -2.49 3.86
N HIS A 310 17.31 -2.06 2.60
CA HIS A 310 17.30 -2.97 1.45
C HIS A 310 18.45 -3.98 1.51
N HIS A 311 19.66 -3.53 1.84
CA HIS A 311 20.84 -4.37 2.06
C HIS A 311 20.57 -5.47 3.09
N SER A 312 20.04 -5.09 4.27
CA SER A 312 19.71 -6.04 5.34
C SER A 312 18.68 -7.09 4.95
N ARG A 313 17.86 -6.81 3.93
CA ARG A 313 16.69 -7.62 3.56
C ARG A 313 16.94 -8.49 2.32
N TYR A 314 17.71 -7.99 1.37
CA TYR A 314 17.91 -8.61 0.07
C TYR A 314 19.36 -9.09 -0.19
N GLU A 315 20.33 -8.81 0.69
CA GLU A 315 21.75 -9.21 0.55
C GLU A 315 22.39 -8.72 -0.78
N GLY A 316 23.15 -7.63 -0.74
CA GLY A 316 23.90 -7.09 -1.90
C GLY A 316 25.00 -6.12 -1.45
N GLU A 317 25.98 -5.71 -2.25
CA GLU A 317 26.98 -4.75 -1.77
C GLU A 317 26.35 -3.38 -1.44
N PRO A 318 26.77 -2.67 -0.37
CA PRO A 318 26.29 -1.31 -0.12
C PRO A 318 26.78 -0.38 -1.25
N PRO A 319 25.89 0.24 -2.05
CA PRO A 319 26.33 1.13 -3.11
C PRO A 319 26.95 2.41 -2.52
N LYS A 320 27.85 3.04 -3.27
CA LYS A 320 28.38 4.38 -2.96
C LYS A 320 27.33 5.45 -3.26
N ILE A 321 26.30 5.55 -2.41
CA ILE A 321 25.13 6.43 -2.59
C ILE A 321 25.52 7.90 -2.80
N LYS A 322 26.59 8.37 -2.13
CA LYS A 322 27.14 9.74 -2.33
C LYS A 322 27.61 10.03 -3.76
N THR A 323 28.04 9.02 -4.50
CA THR A 323 28.57 9.18 -5.85
C THR A 323 27.48 9.14 -6.92
N ILE A 324 26.39 8.40 -6.69
CA ILE A 324 25.34 8.17 -7.70
C ILE A 324 24.27 9.29 -7.62
N LEU A 325 23.75 9.60 -6.43
CA LEU A 325 22.72 10.65 -6.24
C LEU A 325 23.29 12.05 -6.50
N GLY A 326 24.60 12.24 -6.28
CA GLY A 326 25.29 13.48 -6.62
C GLY A 326 25.44 13.70 -8.13
N GLN A 327 25.53 12.63 -8.93
CA GLN A 327 25.68 12.71 -10.39
C GLN A 327 24.34 12.85 -11.12
N THR A 328 23.24 12.31 -10.60
CA THR A 328 21.89 12.42 -11.20
C THR A 328 21.18 13.73 -10.85
N MET A 329 21.65 14.43 -9.81
CA MET A 329 21.09 15.70 -9.34
C MET A 329 21.85 16.93 -9.86
N ASP A 330 22.94 16.76 -10.61
CA ASP A 330 23.76 17.86 -11.15
C ASP A 330 23.77 17.79 -12.69
N MET A 331 23.29 18.84 -13.36
CA MET A 331 23.05 18.82 -14.83
C MET A 331 24.29 19.17 -15.67
N ASP A 332 25.42 19.53 -15.03
CA ASP A 332 26.64 20.00 -15.70
C ASP A 332 27.70 18.90 -15.99
N ILE A 333 27.31 17.62 -15.97
CA ILE A 333 28.21 16.51 -16.34
C ILE A 333 27.81 15.96 -17.71
N PRO A 334 28.66 16.10 -18.76
CA PRO A 334 28.43 15.47 -20.05
C PRO A 334 28.35 13.95 -19.89
N ARG A 335 27.29 13.35 -20.45
CA ARG A 335 27.00 11.92 -20.48
C ARG A 335 28.26 11.04 -20.54
N SER A 336 28.36 10.05 -19.65
CA SER A 336 28.88 8.74 -20.07
C SER A 336 28.02 7.63 -19.46
N ARG A 337 27.05 7.15 -20.25
CA ARG A 337 26.51 5.81 -20.06
C ARG A 337 27.64 4.87 -20.43
N GLU A 338 28.02 3.98 -19.53
CA GLU A 338 28.91 2.88 -19.88
C GLU A 338 28.26 2.07 -21.01
N SER A 339 28.98 1.84 -22.11
CA SER A 339 28.49 0.97 -23.18
C SER A 339 28.29 -0.45 -22.63
N LEU A 340 27.36 -1.20 -23.22
CA LEU A 340 27.16 -2.63 -22.88
C LEU A 340 28.48 -3.42 -22.90
N SER A 341 29.39 -3.06 -23.82
CA SER A 341 30.74 -3.61 -23.91
C SER A 341 31.64 -3.27 -22.70
N GLY A 342 31.52 -2.08 -22.12
CA GLY A 342 32.21 -1.69 -20.88
C GLY A 342 31.69 -2.45 -19.67
N TYR A 343 30.36 -2.56 -19.55
CA TYR A 343 29.70 -3.32 -18.49
C TYR A 343 30.10 -4.81 -18.50
N LEU A 344 30.07 -5.45 -19.68
CA LEU A 344 30.48 -6.85 -19.85
C LEU A 344 31.97 -7.06 -19.56
N ARG A 345 32.84 -6.12 -19.95
CA ARG A 345 34.28 -6.17 -19.64
C ARG A 345 34.53 -6.14 -18.13
N ARG A 346 33.76 -5.38 -17.36
CA ARG A 346 33.88 -5.32 -15.90
C ARG A 346 33.39 -6.61 -15.22
N LYS A 347 32.21 -7.14 -15.61
CA LYS A 347 31.59 -8.28 -14.93
C LYS A 347 32.23 -9.64 -15.29
N LEU A 348 32.77 -9.80 -16.50
CA LEU A 348 33.29 -11.09 -16.98
C LEU A 348 34.83 -11.18 -17.03
N GLY A 349 35.57 -10.08 -16.87
CA GLY A 349 37.03 -10.10 -16.87
C GLY A 349 37.64 -10.75 -18.13
N ALA A 350 38.56 -11.70 -17.93
CA ALA A 350 39.26 -12.42 -19.00
C ALA A 350 38.40 -13.51 -19.68
N ASP A 351 37.27 -13.90 -19.10
CA ASP A 351 36.43 -15.03 -19.56
C ASP A 351 35.38 -14.63 -20.60
N ARG A 352 35.51 -13.45 -21.19
CA ARG A 352 34.63 -13.03 -22.30
C ARG A 352 34.90 -13.89 -23.54
N VAL A 353 33.86 -14.52 -24.08
CA VAL A 353 33.90 -15.13 -25.41
C VAL A 353 33.94 -14.01 -26.45
N LEU A 354 35.09 -13.83 -27.11
CA LEU A 354 35.24 -12.90 -28.22
C LEU A 354 34.47 -13.44 -29.43
N ILE A 355 33.36 -12.79 -29.78
CA ILE A 355 32.83 -12.83 -31.16
C ILE A 355 33.53 -11.69 -31.90
N PRO A 356 34.29 -11.94 -32.98
CA PRO A 356 35.03 -10.89 -33.67
C PRO A 356 34.06 -10.00 -34.45
N ALA A 357 33.78 -8.81 -33.92
CA ALA A 357 33.34 -7.68 -34.73
C ALA A 357 34.58 -6.83 -35.01
N ASN A 358 34.87 -6.62 -36.29
CA ASN A 358 35.97 -5.79 -36.78
C ASN A 358 35.96 -4.40 -36.13
N ASP A 359 36.96 -4.12 -35.31
CA ASP A 359 37.29 -2.77 -34.84
C ASP A 359 37.92 -1.96 -35.97
N SER A 360 37.31 -0.82 -36.30
CA SER A 360 38.02 0.33 -36.85
C SER A 360 38.24 1.31 -35.70
N GLN A 361 39.41 1.24 -35.08
CA GLN A 361 39.86 2.22 -34.10
C GLN A 361 40.12 3.57 -34.76
N THR A 362 39.64 4.66 -34.16
CA THR A 362 40.49 5.84 -33.95
C THR A 362 40.25 6.41 -32.55
N ASN A 363 41.27 6.23 -31.70
CA ASN A 363 41.42 6.90 -30.42
C ASN A 363 41.78 8.38 -30.65
N SER A 364 41.28 9.28 -29.79
CA SER A 364 42.04 10.47 -29.42
C SER A 364 42.16 10.59 -27.89
N ILE A 365 43.43 10.69 -27.51
CA ILE A 365 44.05 10.73 -26.19
C ILE A 365 43.85 12.10 -25.53
N ARG A 366 43.89 12.19 -24.18
CA ARG A 366 44.61 13.27 -23.43
C ARG A 366 44.69 13.03 -21.89
N PRO A 367 45.61 13.70 -21.16
CA PRO A 367 46.71 13.02 -20.43
C PRO A 367 46.98 13.54 -19.00
N ASN A 368 47.90 12.89 -18.25
CA ASN A 368 49.01 13.48 -17.45
C ASN A 368 49.58 12.43 -16.47
N ARG A 369 50.89 12.10 -16.53
CA ARG A 369 52.03 12.66 -15.75
C ARG A 369 51.84 12.53 -14.22
N ALA A 370 52.72 11.92 -13.43
CA ALA A 370 54.17 11.73 -13.54
C ALA A 370 54.72 10.66 -12.56
N ARG A 371 55.94 10.15 -12.87
CA ARG A 371 57.08 9.71 -12.01
C ARG A 371 56.79 8.70 -10.87
N ASP A 372 57.43 7.53 -10.78
CA ASP A 372 58.88 7.32 -10.65
C ASP A 372 59.35 5.85 -10.84
N ARG A 373 60.62 5.73 -11.24
CA ARG A 373 61.65 4.68 -10.98
C ARG A 373 61.67 3.31 -11.72
N ALA A 374 62.69 3.22 -12.58
CA ALA A 374 63.72 2.16 -12.77
C ALA A 374 63.25 0.70 -13.02
N THR A 375 63.75 -0.06 -14.01
CA THR A 375 65.18 -0.27 -14.36
C THR A 375 65.27 -1.01 -15.72
N THR A 376 66.28 -0.66 -16.54
CA THR A 376 67.07 -1.52 -17.49
C THR A 376 66.35 -2.55 -18.37
N THR A 377 66.36 -2.48 -19.70
CA THR A 377 67.44 -2.82 -20.69
C THR A 377 66.68 -3.05 -22.01
N ASN A 378 67.11 -2.83 -23.25
CA ASN A 378 68.38 -2.62 -23.92
C ASN A 378 68.08 -1.97 -25.30
N LEU A 379 68.95 -1.03 -25.69
CA LEU A 379 69.61 -0.87 -27.01
C LEU A 379 68.73 -0.83 -28.29
N GLU A 380 68.52 0.31 -28.97
CA GLU A 380 69.44 1.15 -29.80
C GLU A 380 69.20 0.94 -31.33
N PRO A 381 69.65 1.82 -32.24
CA PRO A 381 69.05 3.12 -32.59
C PRO A 381 68.88 3.28 -34.14
N THR A 382 68.29 4.35 -34.68
CA THR A 382 69.02 5.45 -35.38
C THR A 382 67.97 6.48 -35.88
N GLN A 383 67.86 7.66 -35.24
CA GLN A 383 68.43 8.97 -35.65
C GLN A 383 68.00 9.45 -37.05
N ARG A 384 67.03 10.39 -37.17
CA ARG A 384 67.10 11.89 -37.02
C ARG A 384 67.59 12.60 -38.31
N PRO A 385 67.36 13.92 -38.54
CA PRO A 385 66.60 14.92 -37.77
C PRO A 385 65.63 15.85 -38.58
N ASN A 386 64.66 16.44 -37.86
CA ASN A 386 64.21 17.84 -37.82
C ASN A 386 64.86 18.87 -38.78
N PRO A 387 64.21 20.01 -39.16
CA PRO A 387 63.62 20.92 -38.16
C PRO A 387 62.52 21.94 -38.60
N ARG A 388 61.94 22.61 -37.57
CA ARG A 388 61.54 24.06 -37.53
C ARG A 388 60.31 24.51 -38.34
N ASP A 389 59.53 25.51 -37.95
CA ASP A 389 59.40 26.33 -36.75
C ASP A 389 58.13 27.19 -36.92
N ASN A 390 57.62 27.68 -35.79
CA ASN A 390 57.05 29.01 -35.60
C ASN A 390 55.63 29.35 -36.11
N ASP A 391 54.77 29.40 -35.10
CA ASP A 391 54.24 30.65 -34.55
C ASP A 391 52.90 31.23 -35.05
N LEU A 392 52.01 31.21 -34.06
CA LEU A 392 51.33 32.37 -33.47
C LEU A 392 50.09 32.95 -34.17
N ARG A 393 49.05 32.87 -33.33
CA ARG A 393 48.08 33.92 -32.97
C ARG A 393 46.91 34.14 -33.94
N ASN A 394 45.68 33.82 -33.53
CA ASN A 394 44.83 34.39 -32.46
C ASN A 394 43.86 35.43 -33.04
N ARG A 395 42.55 35.11 -32.98
CA ARG A 395 41.32 35.94 -32.95
C ARG A 395 40.27 35.37 -33.91
N GLN A 396 39.20 34.75 -33.43
CA GLN A 396 38.02 35.25 -32.67
C GLN A 396 36.81 35.42 -33.59
N ARG A 397 35.72 34.74 -33.19
CA ARG A 397 34.29 35.01 -33.42
C ARG A 397 33.64 34.50 -34.71
N ASP A 398 32.99 33.35 -34.52
CA ASP A 398 31.53 33.25 -34.34
C ASP A 398 30.60 33.67 -35.49
N ILE A 399 30.00 32.61 -36.05
CA ILE A 399 28.54 32.38 -36.19
C ILE A 399 27.89 32.67 -37.57
N HIS A 400 27.40 31.53 -38.12
CA HIS A 400 26.29 31.26 -39.04
C HIS A 400 26.36 31.57 -40.56
N HIS A 401 26.41 30.45 -41.29
CA HIS A 401 25.78 30.09 -42.59
C HIS A 401 24.43 30.78 -42.89
N PRO A 402 24.05 31.02 -44.17
CA PRO A 402 23.82 29.93 -45.14
C PRO A 402 24.35 30.13 -46.58
N THR A 403 24.62 28.99 -47.19
CA THR A 403 25.15 28.71 -48.54
C THR A 403 24.25 29.24 -49.66
N PRO A 404 24.84 29.63 -50.80
CA PRO A 404 24.35 29.11 -52.08
C PRO A 404 25.46 28.54 -53.00
N LEU A 405 25.04 27.59 -53.82
CA LEU A 405 25.78 26.74 -54.74
C LEU A 405 26.77 27.46 -55.68
N PRO A 406 27.90 26.81 -56.06
CA PRO A 406 28.84 27.35 -57.03
C PRO A 406 28.37 27.08 -58.47
N THR A 407 28.26 28.17 -59.23
CA THR A 407 28.26 28.15 -60.70
C THR A 407 29.56 28.80 -61.13
N SER A 408 30.46 28.05 -61.75
CA SER A 408 31.66 28.60 -62.36
C SER A 408 31.85 27.98 -63.74
N GLU A 409 31.49 28.75 -64.76
CA GLU A 409 32.15 28.68 -66.06
C GLU A 409 33.16 29.86 -66.19
N PRO A 410 34.19 29.70 -67.05
CA PRO A 410 35.46 30.39 -66.93
C PRO A 410 35.50 31.70 -67.75
N ARG A 411 36.15 32.74 -67.21
CA ARG A 411 36.62 33.88 -68.01
C ARG A 411 38.13 33.99 -67.95
N LEU A 412 38.72 33.82 -69.12
CA LEU A 412 40.11 34.13 -69.48
C LEU A 412 40.44 35.59 -69.12
N GLY A 413 41.54 35.79 -68.40
CA GLY A 413 42.15 37.10 -68.14
C GLY A 413 43.66 36.95 -68.01
N MET A 414 44.37 37.25 -69.09
CA MET A 414 45.83 37.34 -69.16
C MET A 414 46.32 38.66 -68.56
N SER A 415 47.43 38.62 -67.82
CA SER A 415 48.13 39.77 -67.24
C SER A 415 48.75 40.70 -68.30
N GLY A 416 48.91 41.98 -67.97
CA GLY A 416 49.78 42.89 -68.74
C GLY A 416 49.84 44.32 -68.21
N THR A 417 50.98 44.66 -67.65
CA THR A 417 51.40 45.94 -67.09
C THR A 417 51.58 47.04 -68.17
N THR A 418 51.44 48.27 -67.70
CA THR A 418 51.64 49.61 -68.28
C THR A 418 52.74 49.79 -69.33
N LEU A 419 52.49 50.60 -70.38
CA LEU A 419 53.45 51.58 -70.91
C LEU A 419 52.81 52.63 -71.84
N LEU A 420 53.22 53.88 -71.62
CA LEU A 420 52.86 55.11 -72.34
C LEU A 420 53.60 55.23 -73.68
N GLN A 421 53.01 56.05 -74.56
CA GLN A 421 53.48 56.47 -75.88
C GLN A 421 54.96 56.93 -75.95
N SER A 422 55.67 56.53 -77.01
CA SER A 422 56.17 57.46 -78.04
C SER A 422 56.76 56.73 -79.25
N GLY A 423 56.47 57.25 -80.45
CA GLY A 423 57.36 57.30 -81.62
C GLY A 423 57.81 55.99 -82.31
N VAL A 424 57.20 55.69 -83.46
CA VAL A 424 57.83 55.41 -84.80
C VAL A 424 59.15 54.58 -84.77
N ASP A 425 59.31 53.39 -85.39
CA ASP A 425 59.10 53.04 -86.80
C ASP A 425 59.17 51.50 -87.06
N ARG A 426 58.80 51.07 -88.28
CA ARG A 426 58.64 49.69 -88.79
C ARG A 426 59.88 48.77 -88.74
N GLU A 427 59.63 47.45 -88.64
CA GLU A 427 59.85 46.42 -89.69
C GLU A 427 60.39 45.04 -89.17
N ARG A 428 59.80 43.94 -89.71
CA ARG A 428 60.16 42.49 -89.63
C ARG A 428 59.74 41.66 -88.40
N THR A 429 58.69 40.85 -88.58
CA THR A 429 58.65 39.36 -88.38
C THR A 429 57.20 38.86 -88.47
N ARG A 430 56.85 38.10 -89.54
CA ARG A 430 55.48 37.62 -89.80
C ARG A 430 55.36 36.09 -89.88
N GLU A 431 56.37 35.34 -89.43
CA GLU A 431 56.45 33.87 -89.59
C GLU A 431 56.29 33.05 -88.29
N SER A 432 55.95 33.66 -87.14
CA SER A 432 55.90 32.92 -85.85
C SER A 432 54.51 32.79 -85.21
N THR A 433 53.47 33.41 -85.77
CA THR A 433 52.14 33.48 -85.12
C THR A 433 51.18 32.33 -85.46
N GLU A 434 51.29 31.70 -86.63
CA GLU A 434 50.35 30.64 -87.06
C GLU A 434 50.62 29.27 -86.41
N GLU A 435 51.89 28.90 -86.18
CA GLU A 435 52.24 27.66 -85.46
C GLU A 435 51.84 27.69 -83.98
N ILE A 436 51.94 28.86 -83.34
CA ILE A 436 51.59 29.03 -81.93
C ILE A 436 50.06 28.91 -81.74
N LEU A 437 49.28 29.48 -82.66
CA LEU A 437 47.82 29.45 -82.61
C LEU A 437 47.25 28.05 -82.87
N SER A 438 47.81 27.29 -83.83
CA SER A 438 47.36 25.91 -84.10
C SER A 438 47.68 24.95 -82.95
N THR A 439 48.87 25.07 -82.37
CA THR A 439 49.29 24.26 -81.20
C THR A 439 48.45 24.59 -79.96
N ALA A 440 48.12 25.86 -79.73
CA ALA A 440 47.24 26.27 -78.64
C ALA A 440 45.82 25.72 -78.81
N SER A 441 45.27 25.75 -80.04
CA SER A 441 43.93 25.23 -80.34
C SER A 441 43.83 23.70 -80.13
N GLN A 442 44.83 22.94 -80.57
CA GLN A 442 44.88 21.49 -80.33
C GLN A 442 44.97 21.13 -78.84
N ARG A 443 45.74 21.91 -78.05
CA ARG A 443 45.83 21.71 -76.59
C ARG A 443 44.51 21.97 -75.89
N ILE A 444 43.77 23.00 -76.31
CA ILE A 444 42.44 23.32 -75.75
C ILE A 444 41.43 22.22 -76.11
N GLN A 445 41.41 21.72 -77.35
CA GLN A 445 40.52 20.63 -77.74
C GLN A 445 40.82 19.32 -76.99
N THR A 446 42.10 19.04 -76.75
CA THR A 446 42.53 17.86 -75.99
C THR A 446 42.17 18.00 -74.50
N ALA A 447 42.38 19.19 -73.92
CA ALA A 447 41.97 19.48 -72.54
C ALA A 447 40.45 19.33 -72.36
N ASN A 448 39.65 19.84 -73.31
CA ASN A 448 38.19 19.73 -73.28
C ASN A 448 37.69 18.28 -73.44
N ARG A 449 38.35 17.46 -74.26
CA ARG A 449 38.00 16.02 -74.35
C ARG A 449 38.31 15.28 -73.05
N ASN A 450 39.44 15.61 -72.41
CA ASN A 450 39.87 14.97 -71.17
C ASN A 450 39.00 15.37 -69.97
N THR A 451 38.48 16.60 -69.92
CA THR A 451 37.51 17.02 -68.89
C THR A 451 36.13 16.40 -69.12
N LEU A 452 35.68 16.28 -70.37
CA LEU A 452 34.41 15.59 -70.67
C LEU A 452 34.46 14.10 -70.32
N SER A 453 35.58 13.41 -70.57
CA SER A 453 35.74 12.00 -70.20
C SER A 453 35.82 11.81 -68.68
N SER A 454 36.50 12.68 -67.95
CA SER A 454 36.58 12.60 -66.49
C SER A 454 35.25 12.90 -65.80
N VAL A 455 34.46 13.87 -66.29
CA VAL A 455 33.11 14.15 -65.80
C VAL A 455 32.17 12.98 -66.07
N ARG A 456 32.25 12.35 -67.26
CA ARG A 456 31.44 11.16 -67.59
C ARG A 456 31.78 9.98 -66.71
N ALA A 457 33.07 9.71 -66.49
CA ALA A 457 33.53 8.67 -65.58
C ALA A 457 33.05 8.95 -64.14
N GLY A 458 33.10 10.20 -63.68
CA GLY A 458 32.57 10.60 -62.38
C GLY A 458 31.06 10.40 -62.23
N HIS A 459 30.28 10.65 -63.28
CA HIS A 459 28.85 10.38 -63.26
C HIS A 459 28.51 8.88 -63.22
N GLU A 460 29.29 8.05 -63.93
CA GLU A 460 29.11 6.60 -63.92
C GLU A 460 29.47 5.98 -62.57
N THR A 461 30.51 6.48 -61.89
CA THR A 461 30.86 6.01 -60.54
C THR A 461 29.82 6.41 -59.50
N VAL A 462 29.26 7.62 -59.59
CA VAL A 462 28.16 8.06 -58.70
C VAL A 462 26.92 7.19 -58.92
N ARG A 463 26.53 6.91 -60.16
CA ARG A 463 25.37 6.06 -60.47
C ARG A 463 25.57 4.62 -59.97
N ALA A 464 26.77 4.05 -60.13
CA ALA A 464 27.08 2.73 -59.59
C ALA A 464 27.04 2.70 -58.05
N ALA A 465 27.51 3.76 -57.39
CA ALA A 465 27.43 3.91 -55.94
C ALA A 465 25.97 4.03 -55.45
N GLU A 466 25.12 4.80 -56.13
CA GLU A 466 23.69 4.91 -55.83
C GLU A 466 22.97 3.56 -55.97
N GLN A 467 23.29 2.80 -57.01
CA GLN A 467 22.69 1.48 -57.23
C GLN A 467 23.10 0.50 -56.12
N THR A 468 24.38 0.48 -55.75
CA THR A 468 24.91 -0.34 -54.64
C THR A 468 24.28 0.05 -53.30
N ALA A 469 24.08 1.34 -53.05
CA ALA A 469 23.42 1.84 -51.84
C ALA A 469 21.94 1.44 -51.78
N THR A 470 21.27 1.44 -52.93
CA THR A 470 19.87 1.01 -53.08
C THR A 470 19.72 -0.48 -52.79
N GLU A 471 20.58 -1.31 -53.39
CA GLU A 471 20.60 -2.77 -53.15
C GLU A 471 20.90 -3.09 -51.69
N SER A 472 21.87 -2.40 -51.08
CA SER A 472 22.20 -2.55 -49.66
C SER A 472 21.02 -2.17 -48.75
N SER A 473 20.28 -1.11 -49.10
CA SER A 473 19.10 -0.68 -48.35
C SER A 473 17.97 -1.71 -48.42
N GLN A 474 17.69 -2.25 -49.61
CA GLN A 474 16.69 -3.31 -49.78
C GLN A 474 17.06 -4.59 -49.03
N GLN A 475 18.35 -4.93 -48.98
CA GLN A 475 18.82 -6.09 -48.22
C GLN A 475 18.68 -5.87 -46.71
N LEU A 476 19.00 -4.68 -46.21
CA LEU A 476 18.77 -4.31 -44.81
C LEU A 476 17.28 -4.39 -44.44
N GLU A 477 16.40 -3.94 -45.32
CA GLU A 477 14.95 -3.98 -45.11
C GLU A 477 14.44 -5.43 -44.98
N ARG A 478 14.86 -6.33 -45.88
CA ARG A 478 14.55 -7.77 -45.79
C ARG A 478 15.07 -8.41 -44.50
N THR A 479 16.31 -8.11 -44.12
CA THR A 479 16.87 -8.64 -42.85
C THR A 479 16.15 -8.10 -41.62
N SER A 480 15.67 -6.86 -41.67
CA SER A 480 14.84 -6.26 -40.61
C SER A 480 13.49 -6.96 -40.50
N GLU A 481 12.85 -7.27 -41.62
CA GLU A 481 11.60 -8.04 -41.66
C GLU A 481 11.78 -9.47 -41.10
N GLU A 482 12.84 -10.17 -41.51
CA GLU A 482 13.16 -11.50 -40.99
C GLU A 482 13.45 -11.48 -39.48
N PHE A 483 14.18 -10.47 -39.00
CA PHE A 483 14.44 -10.28 -37.58
C PHE A 483 13.14 -10.00 -36.81
N ASN A 484 12.27 -9.15 -37.35
CA ASN A 484 10.97 -8.85 -36.74
C ASN A 484 10.08 -10.10 -36.66
N ASN A 485 10.03 -10.91 -37.72
CA ASN A 485 9.29 -12.17 -37.75
C ASN A 485 9.84 -13.16 -36.71
N THR A 486 11.16 -13.29 -36.61
CA THR A 486 11.81 -14.15 -35.62
C THR A 486 11.52 -13.68 -34.19
N SER A 487 11.58 -12.37 -33.95
CA SER A 487 11.25 -11.77 -32.66
C SER A 487 9.79 -12.02 -32.27
N GLN A 488 8.85 -11.92 -33.21
CA GLN A 488 7.44 -12.24 -32.97
C GLN A 488 7.22 -13.72 -32.64
N GLN A 489 7.88 -14.64 -33.34
CA GLN A 489 7.81 -16.08 -33.03
C GLN A 489 8.36 -16.38 -31.63
N LEU A 490 9.45 -15.71 -31.24
CA LEU A 490 10.07 -15.88 -29.93
C LEU A 490 9.14 -15.36 -28.80
N LEU A 491 8.43 -14.25 -29.04
CA LEU A 491 7.40 -13.74 -28.14
C LEU A 491 6.22 -14.72 -27.99
N GLN A 492 5.76 -15.34 -29.08
CA GLN A 492 4.69 -16.35 -29.02
C GLN A 492 5.11 -17.60 -28.21
N HIS A 493 6.34 -18.10 -28.44
CA HIS A 493 6.88 -19.21 -27.67
C HIS A 493 7.00 -18.88 -26.17
N HIS A 494 7.50 -17.68 -25.84
CA HIS A 494 7.60 -17.22 -24.45
C HIS A 494 6.24 -17.16 -23.76
N GLN A 495 5.21 -16.61 -24.43
CA GLN A 495 3.84 -16.59 -23.93
C GLN A 495 3.30 -18.00 -23.65
N GLN A 496 3.54 -18.96 -24.57
CA GLN A 496 3.08 -20.33 -24.41
C GLN A 496 3.77 -21.05 -23.24
N ILE A 497 5.08 -20.84 -23.05
CA ILE A 497 5.83 -21.37 -21.91
C ILE A 497 5.27 -20.81 -20.60
N HIS A 498 5.02 -19.50 -20.55
CA HIS A 498 4.45 -18.85 -19.38
C HIS A 498 3.06 -19.41 -19.01
N LEU A 499 2.17 -19.58 -20.00
CA LEU A 499 0.84 -20.19 -19.78
C LEU A 499 0.94 -21.63 -19.24
N ASN A 500 1.86 -22.44 -19.79
CA ASN A 500 2.07 -23.81 -19.33
C ASN A 500 2.64 -23.86 -17.91
N LEU A 501 3.58 -22.98 -17.56
CA LEU A 501 4.13 -22.85 -16.22
C LEU A 501 3.07 -22.42 -15.21
N GLU A 502 2.24 -21.43 -15.57
CA GLU A 502 1.13 -20.97 -14.73
C GLU A 502 0.10 -22.06 -14.48
N ARG A 503 -0.25 -22.83 -15.52
CA ARG A 503 -1.12 -24.01 -15.37
C ARG A 503 -0.50 -25.04 -14.42
N GLY A 504 0.78 -25.38 -14.60
CA GLY A 504 1.50 -26.30 -13.72
C GLY A 504 1.61 -25.81 -12.28
N ARG A 505 1.82 -24.51 -12.05
CA ARG A 505 1.84 -23.88 -10.72
C ARG A 505 0.47 -23.96 -10.05
N ARG A 506 -0.62 -23.62 -10.77
CA ARG A 506 -1.99 -23.74 -10.26
C ARG A 506 -2.34 -25.17 -9.89
N ASP A 507 -1.99 -26.14 -10.74
CA ASP A 507 -2.22 -27.57 -10.46
C ASP A 507 -1.44 -28.04 -9.22
N LYS A 508 -0.16 -27.66 -9.10
CA LYS A 508 0.63 -27.95 -7.89
C LYS A 508 0.03 -27.30 -6.65
N ARG A 509 -0.49 -26.06 -6.74
CA ARG A 509 -1.15 -25.37 -5.62
C ARG A 509 -2.46 -26.04 -5.23
N ARG A 510 -3.27 -26.45 -6.20
CA ARG A 510 -4.51 -27.20 -5.98
C ARG A 510 -4.25 -28.53 -5.29
N LYS A 511 -3.29 -29.32 -5.78
CA LYS A 511 -2.86 -30.59 -5.17
C LYS A 511 -2.38 -30.38 -3.73
N ARG A 512 -1.55 -29.34 -3.50
CA ARG A 512 -1.10 -28.98 -2.15
C ARG A 512 -2.25 -28.63 -1.21
N LYS A 513 -3.21 -27.83 -1.67
CA LYS A 513 -4.38 -27.47 -0.86
C LYS A 513 -5.20 -28.71 -0.52
N ALA A 514 -5.52 -29.54 -1.52
CA ALA A 514 -6.30 -30.76 -1.32
C ALA A 514 -5.63 -31.72 -0.31
N GLU A 515 -4.31 -31.84 -0.36
CA GLU A 515 -3.55 -32.64 0.60
C GLU A 515 -3.63 -32.10 2.03
N LEU A 516 -3.51 -30.78 2.22
CA LEU A 516 -3.63 -30.19 3.56
C LEU A 516 -5.05 -30.38 4.13
N GLU A 517 -6.08 -30.24 3.31
CA GLU A 517 -7.46 -30.51 3.71
C GLU A 517 -7.67 -32.00 4.06
N PHE A 518 -7.05 -32.90 3.29
CA PHE A 518 -7.03 -34.32 3.62
C PHE A 518 -6.40 -34.58 4.99
N PHE A 519 -5.26 -33.97 5.32
CA PHE A 519 -4.65 -34.14 6.64
C PHE A 519 -5.54 -33.65 7.78
N LYS A 520 -6.16 -32.48 7.64
CA LYS A 520 -7.04 -31.93 8.68
C LYS A 520 -8.29 -32.78 8.90
N THR A 521 -8.83 -33.39 7.84
CA THR A 521 -10.08 -34.17 7.89
C THR A 521 -9.87 -35.64 8.25
N GLN A 522 -8.79 -36.28 7.78
CA GLN A 522 -8.60 -37.72 7.96
C GLN A 522 -7.77 -38.08 9.18
N ILE A 523 -6.80 -37.24 9.56
CA ILE A 523 -5.93 -37.57 10.70
C ILE A 523 -6.66 -37.27 12.01
N ASN A 524 -6.65 -38.25 12.91
CA ASN A 524 -7.13 -38.08 14.27
C ASN A 524 -6.09 -37.29 15.09
N LEU A 525 -6.36 -36.01 15.31
CA LEU A 525 -5.47 -35.12 16.04
C LEU A 525 -5.23 -35.60 17.49
N ALA A 526 -6.20 -36.27 18.13
CA ALA A 526 -6.02 -36.78 19.48
C ALA A 526 -4.98 -37.93 19.52
N GLU A 527 -5.02 -38.84 18.54
CA GLU A 527 -4.03 -39.91 18.42
C GLU A 527 -2.65 -39.36 18.05
N TYR A 528 -2.60 -38.42 17.09
CA TYR A 528 -1.35 -37.78 16.73
C TYR A 528 -0.74 -37.07 17.95
N ALA A 529 -1.52 -36.31 18.74
CA ALA A 529 -1.02 -35.67 19.95
C ALA A 529 -0.49 -36.69 20.98
N GLN A 530 -1.14 -37.84 21.14
CA GLN A 530 -0.63 -38.91 22.01
C GLN A 530 0.73 -39.46 21.54
N SER A 531 0.95 -39.58 20.23
CA SER A 531 2.27 -39.94 19.68
C SER A 531 3.37 -38.94 20.03
N GLN A 532 2.99 -37.68 20.28
CA GLN A 532 3.89 -36.60 20.70
C GLN A 532 4.02 -36.51 22.23
N GLY A 533 3.56 -37.51 22.99
CA GLY A 533 3.73 -37.59 24.45
C GLY A 533 2.58 -37.03 25.28
N TYR A 534 1.48 -36.60 24.66
CA TYR A 534 0.28 -36.21 25.39
C TYR A 534 -0.46 -37.44 25.93
N GLN A 535 -1.03 -37.33 27.13
CA GLN A 535 -1.82 -38.38 27.77
C GLN A 535 -3.30 -38.00 27.78
N TYR A 536 -4.15 -38.91 27.34
CA TYR A 536 -5.60 -38.74 27.31
C TYR A 536 -6.22 -38.80 28.72
N ILE A 537 -7.17 -37.91 29.01
CA ILE A 537 -7.86 -37.84 30.30
C ILE A 537 -9.34 -38.17 30.11
N GLY A 538 -9.71 -39.45 30.29
CA GLY A 538 -11.08 -39.93 30.05
C GLY A 538 -12.16 -39.23 30.89
N LYS A 539 -11.92 -38.97 32.18
CA LYS A 539 -12.91 -38.36 33.09
C LYS A 539 -13.37 -36.96 32.66
N THR A 540 -12.56 -36.24 31.89
CA THR A 540 -12.87 -34.89 31.42
C THR A 540 -13.11 -34.81 29.92
N SER A 541 -13.02 -35.95 29.24
CA SER A 541 -13.26 -36.08 27.81
C SER A 541 -14.70 -36.52 27.54
N SER A 542 -15.18 -36.26 26.33
CA SER A 542 -16.54 -36.58 25.88
C SER A 542 -16.50 -37.15 24.47
N ARG A 543 -17.67 -37.59 23.97
CA ARG A 543 -17.82 -38.04 22.58
C ARG A 543 -17.48 -36.97 21.54
N ASN A 544 -17.52 -35.69 21.93
CA ASN A 544 -17.32 -34.53 21.05
C ASN A 544 -16.00 -33.79 21.31
N SER A 545 -15.25 -34.16 22.36
CA SER A 545 -13.97 -33.53 22.68
C SER A 545 -13.06 -34.46 23.48
N ALA A 546 -11.78 -34.48 23.12
CA ALA A 546 -10.74 -35.20 23.84
C ALA A 546 -9.88 -34.21 24.62
N VAL A 547 -9.70 -34.44 25.92
CA VAL A 547 -8.82 -33.62 26.77
C VAL A 547 -7.52 -34.37 26.96
N LEU A 548 -6.40 -33.75 26.60
CA LEU A 548 -5.08 -34.34 26.73
C LEU A 548 -4.15 -33.44 27.54
N ARG A 549 -3.19 -34.05 28.23
CA ARG A 549 -2.17 -33.35 29.03
C ARG A 549 -0.79 -33.91 28.76
N HIS A 550 0.19 -33.05 28.60
CA HIS A 550 1.58 -33.40 28.44
C HIS A 550 2.34 -33.31 29.78
N SER A 551 3.46 -34.01 29.90
CA SER A 551 4.26 -34.07 31.13
C SER A 551 4.86 -32.71 31.55
N ASN A 552 5.11 -31.83 30.58
CA ASN A 552 5.54 -30.43 30.80
C ASN A 552 4.42 -29.53 31.37
N GLY A 553 3.24 -30.08 31.63
CA GLY A 553 2.07 -29.38 32.16
C GLY A 553 1.16 -28.77 31.11
N ASP A 554 1.50 -28.82 29.82
CA ASP A 554 0.63 -28.36 28.74
C ASP A 554 -0.68 -29.17 28.72
N LYS A 555 -1.80 -28.49 28.47
CA LYS A 555 -3.13 -29.09 28.47
C LYS A 555 -3.90 -28.59 27.26
N VAL A 556 -4.29 -29.52 26.39
CA VAL A 556 -5.00 -29.23 25.16
C VAL A 556 -6.35 -29.94 25.12
N ILE A 557 -7.31 -29.32 24.44
CA ILE A 557 -8.63 -29.89 24.14
C ILE A 557 -8.72 -30.05 22.64
N VAL A 558 -8.90 -31.28 22.16
CA VAL A 558 -9.09 -31.61 20.76
C VAL A 558 -10.58 -31.82 20.48
N ALA A 559 -11.09 -31.22 19.40
CA ALA A 559 -12.45 -31.37 18.93
C ALA A 559 -12.47 -31.52 17.40
N THR A 560 -13.65 -31.74 16.82
CA THR A 560 -13.82 -31.71 15.35
C THR A 560 -14.82 -30.62 15.00
N ASP A 561 -14.44 -29.75 14.07
CA ASP A 561 -15.32 -28.70 13.57
C ASP A 561 -16.35 -29.26 12.57
N THR A 562 -17.34 -28.44 12.22
CA THR A 562 -18.43 -28.76 11.29
C THR A 562 -17.98 -29.09 9.87
N ASP A 563 -16.80 -28.62 9.45
CA ASP A 563 -16.15 -28.98 8.18
C ASP A 563 -15.39 -30.33 8.25
N GLY A 564 -15.41 -30.99 9.41
CA GLY A 564 -14.71 -32.26 9.65
C GLY A 564 -13.25 -32.10 10.06
N HIS A 565 -12.72 -30.87 10.19
CA HIS A 565 -11.36 -30.64 10.62
C HIS A 565 -11.15 -30.96 12.10
N GLY A 566 -10.10 -31.72 12.40
CA GLY A 566 -9.60 -31.85 13.77
C GLY A 566 -8.96 -30.54 14.21
N ILE A 567 -9.50 -29.95 15.28
CA ILE A 567 -9.02 -28.70 15.87
C ILE A 567 -8.56 -28.94 17.31
N TYR A 568 -7.63 -28.11 17.79
CA TYR A 568 -7.23 -28.11 19.19
C TYR A 568 -7.25 -26.70 19.78
N PHE A 569 -7.42 -26.68 21.10
CA PHE A 569 -7.31 -25.49 21.91
C PHE A 569 -6.37 -25.70 23.09
N SER A 570 -5.39 -24.81 23.27
CA SER A 570 -4.60 -24.77 24.51
C SER A 570 -5.42 -24.14 25.62
N VAL A 571 -5.39 -24.75 26.81
CA VAL A 571 -6.06 -24.21 28.00
C VAL A 571 -5.23 -23.08 28.64
N ARG A 572 -3.96 -22.92 28.23
CA ARG A 572 -3.00 -21.99 28.86
C ARG A 572 -2.61 -20.82 27.98
N ASP A 573 -2.67 -20.96 26.66
CA ASP A 573 -2.29 -19.91 25.71
C ASP A 573 -3.34 -19.74 24.61
N ASP A 574 -3.98 -18.57 24.60
CA ASP A 574 -5.01 -18.19 23.62
C ASP A 574 -4.48 -18.04 22.19
N ASN A 575 -3.16 -17.94 22.00
CA ASN A 575 -2.56 -17.88 20.66
C ASN A 575 -2.20 -19.26 20.11
N ASP A 576 -2.29 -20.29 20.95
CA ASP A 576 -1.89 -21.65 20.62
C ASP A 576 -3.10 -22.55 20.38
N ASN A 577 -3.75 -22.32 19.25
CA ASN A 577 -4.96 -23.02 18.83
C ASN A 577 -4.94 -23.18 17.32
N GLY A 578 -5.59 -24.22 16.79
CA GLY A 578 -5.68 -24.42 15.34
C GLY A 578 -5.95 -25.86 14.94
N THR A 579 -5.50 -26.23 13.75
CA THR A 579 -5.61 -27.58 13.20
C THR A 579 -4.38 -28.43 13.55
N ILE A 580 -4.36 -29.68 13.10
CA ILE A 580 -3.14 -30.53 13.19
C ILE A 580 -1.91 -29.87 12.57
N ILE A 581 -2.07 -29.04 11.54
CA ILE A 581 -0.95 -28.31 10.92
C ILE A 581 -0.37 -27.34 11.94
N ASP A 582 -1.22 -26.48 12.50
CA ASP A 582 -0.83 -25.46 13.47
C ASP A 582 -0.24 -26.09 14.73
N PHE A 583 -0.81 -27.22 15.18
CA PHE A 583 -0.29 -28.00 16.30
C PHE A 583 1.18 -28.40 16.08
N ILE A 584 1.51 -28.93 14.90
CA ILE A 584 2.88 -29.34 14.56
C ILE A 584 3.79 -28.11 14.44
N GLN A 585 3.33 -27.05 13.78
CA GLN A 585 4.12 -25.83 13.62
C GLN A 585 4.47 -25.22 14.98
N ASN A 586 3.53 -25.17 15.92
CA ASN A 586 3.72 -24.56 17.23
C ASN A 586 4.64 -25.40 18.14
N ARG A 587 4.67 -26.73 17.98
CA ARG A 587 5.53 -27.61 18.81
C ARG A 587 6.91 -27.88 18.22
N ARG A 588 7.05 -27.81 16.90
CA ARG A 588 8.31 -28.16 16.20
C ARG A 588 8.95 -27.00 15.42
N ASN A 589 8.37 -25.80 15.47
CA ASN A 589 8.80 -24.63 14.70
C ASN A 589 9.05 -24.92 13.20
N SER A 590 8.21 -25.79 12.63
CA SER A 590 8.38 -26.33 11.28
C SER A 590 7.65 -25.51 10.24
N ASN A 591 8.25 -25.34 9.06
CA ASN A 591 7.56 -24.75 7.91
C ASN A 591 6.56 -25.75 7.29
N LEU A 592 5.64 -25.26 6.45
CA LEU A 592 4.59 -26.06 5.84
C LEU A 592 5.11 -27.26 5.02
N GLY A 593 6.32 -27.17 4.46
CA GLY A 593 6.96 -28.28 3.76
C GLY A 593 7.38 -29.40 4.71
N GLY A 594 7.93 -29.04 5.87
CA GLY A 594 8.28 -29.98 6.94
C GLY A 594 7.04 -30.70 7.49
N VAL A 595 5.99 -29.94 7.81
CA VAL A 595 4.72 -30.50 8.30
C VAL A 595 4.13 -31.53 7.34
N ARG A 596 4.12 -31.23 6.03
CA ARG A 596 3.61 -32.17 5.01
C ARG A 596 4.41 -33.47 4.95
N LYS A 597 5.74 -33.41 5.05
CA LYS A 597 6.59 -34.61 5.05
C LYS A 597 6.30 -35.47 6.29
N GLU A 598 6.17 -34.83 7.44
CA GLU A 598 5.87 -35.54 8.69
C GLU A 598 4.50 -36.22 8.66
N LEU A 599 3.46 -35.51 8.21
CA LEU A 599 2.11 -36.06 8.14
C LEU A 599 1.96 -37.18 7.10
N ARG A 600 2.71 -37.15 5.99
CA ARG A 600 2.77 -38.29 5.05
C ARG A 600 3.40 -39.50 5.71
N ASN A 601 4.54 -39.31 6.38
CA ASN A 601 5.24 -40.39 7.06
C ASN A 601 4.35 -41.03 8.14
N TRP A 602 3.57 -40.21 8.85
CA TRP A 602 2.57 -40.69 9.81
C TRP A 602 1.47 -41.57 9.17
N LEU A 603 1.05 -41.26 7.94
CA LEU A 603 0.03 -42.04 7.22
C LEU A 603 0.61 -43.33 6.59
N GLU A 604 1.89 -43.32 6.24
CA GLU A 604 2.55 -44.43 5.52
C GLU A 604 3.18 -45.46 6.48
N VAL A 605 3.61 -45.04 7.66
CA VAL A 605 4.35 -45.90 8.60
C VAL A 605 3.52 -46.17 9.87
N PRO A 606 3.27 -47.44 10.24
CA PRO A 606 2.70 -47.79 11.53
C PRO A 606 3.60 -47.23 12.64
N THR A 607 3.12 -46.23 13.38
CA THR A 607 3.96 -45.58 14.38
C THR A 607 4.02 -46.45 15.64
N PRO A 608 5.20 -46.71 16.23
CA PRO A 608 5.30 -47.47 17.47
C PRO A 608 4.51 -46.78 18.58
N GLN A 609 3.42 -47.40 19.01
CA GLN A 609 2.58 -46.86 20.07
C GLN A 609 3.30 -47.04 21.41
N SER A 610 3.49 -45.94 22.16
CA SER A 610 4.05 -46.02 23.51
C SER A 610 3.14 -46.86 24.42
N SER A 611 3.68 -47.46 25.47
CA SER A 611 2.91 -48.24 26.46
C SER A 611 1.80 -47.45 27.18
N LYS A 612 1.76 -46.12 27.03
CA LYS A 612 0.74 -45.21 27.58
C LYS A 612 -0.27 -44.72 26.52
N PHE A 613 -0.20 -45.21 25.30
CA PHE A 613 -1.12 -44.84 24.23
C PHE A 613 -2.52 -45.41 24.50
N THR A 614 -3.54 -44.55 24.45
CA THR A 614 -4.94 -44.98 24.55
C THR A 614 -5.60 -44.78 23.17
N PRO A 615 -6.04 -45.84 22.49
CA PRO A 615 -6.82 -45.70 21.27
C PRO A 615 -8.10 -44.89 21.55
N VAL A 616 -8.32 -43.83 20.77
CA VAL A 616 -9.48 -42.94 20.95
C VAL A 616 -10.09 -42.62 19.60
N ASP A 617 -11.41 -42.74 19.51
CA ASP A 617 -12.14 -42.32 18.31
C ASP A 617 -11.94 -40.83 18.04
N LYS A 618 -11.95 -40.44 16.77
CA LYS A 618 -11.93 -39.02 16.39
C LYS A 618 -13.18 -38.35 16.99
N PRO A 619 -13.03 -37.22 17.73
CA PRO A 619 -14.18 -36.52 18.32
C PRO A 619 -15.25 -36.21 17.27
N GLN A 620 -16.52 -36.36 17.60
CA GLN A 620 -17.59 -36.10 16.63
C GLN A 620 -17.89 -34.60 16.51
N PRO A 621 -18.12 -34.08 15.28
CA PRO A 621 -18.56 -32.71 15.07
C PRO A 621 -19.84 -32.39 15.87
N ILE A 622 -19.91 -31.20 16.44
CA ILE A 622 -21.14 -30.68 17.01
C ILE A 622 -21.80 -29.82 15.92
N THR A 623 -22.83 -30.34 15.27
CA THR A 623 -23.75 -29.51 14.48
C THR A 623 -24.52 -28.60 15.44
N LYS A 624 -24.42 -27.29 15.24
CA LYS A 624 -25.22 -26.29 15.97
C LYS A 624 -26.66 -26.36 15.47
N ASP A 625 -27.43 -27.30 15.99
CA ASP A 625 -28.82 -27.50 15.61
C ASP A 625 -29.75 -26.79 16.61
N ARG A 626 -30.17 -25.59 16.21
CA ARG A 626 -31.10 -24.76 16.98
C ARG A 626 -32.46 -25.43 17.18
N TYR A 627 -32.92 -26.24 16.22
CA TYR A 627 -34.19 -26.94 16.32
C TYR A 627 -34.15 -28.00 17.43
N LEU A 628 -33.05 -28.73 17.57
CA LEU A 628 -32.87 -29.69 18.67
C LEU A 628 -32.85 -29.00 20.04
N VAL A 629 -32.25 -27.82 20.14
CA VAL A 629 -32.27 -27.00 21.36
C VAL A 629 -33.69 -26.56 21.71
N ILE A 630 -34.44 -26.04 20.74
CA ILE A 630 -35.83 -25.61 20.93
C ILE A 630 -36.70 -26.80 21.34
N LYS A 631 -36.53 -27.95 20.67
CA LYS A 631 -37.23 -29.19 21.01
C LYS A 631 -36.91 -29.65 22.43
N ALA A 632 -35.65 -29.61 22.85
CA ALA A 632 -35.28 -29.94 24.23
C ALA A 632 -35.89 -28.94 25.23
N ALA A 633 -35.85 -27.65 24.92
CA ALA A 633 -36.37 -26.60 25.77
C ALA A 633 -37.90 -26.61 25.93
N SER A 634 -38.63 -27.12 24.93
CA SER A 634 -40.09 -27.26 24.98
C SER A 634 -40.59 -28.18 26.11
N LYS A 635 -39.70 -29.02 26.67
CA LYS A 635 -40.02 -29.92 27.77
C LYS A 635 -39.83 -29.28 29.15
N PHE A 636 -39.22 -28.10 29.22
CA PHE A 636 -38.93 -27.46 30.50
C PHE A 636 -40.16 -26.74 31.03
N GLN A 637 -40.31 -26.75 32.34
CA GLN A 637 -41.35 -25.99 33.02
C GLN A 637 -40.75 -24.68 33.52
N ILE A 638 -41.44 -23.56 33.33
CA ILE A 638 -41.02 -22.29 33.91
C ILE A 638 -41.09 -22.41 35.44
N ALA A 639 -40.00 -22.07 36.10
CA ALA A 639 -39.89 -22.13 37.56
C ALA A 639 -40.09 -20.74 38.16
N GLU A 640 -41.14 -20.55 38.95
CA GLU A 640 -41.32 -19.35 39.76
C GLU A 640 -40.42 -19.36 41.02
N GLU A 641 -40.15 -20.56 41.53
CA GLU A 641 -39.24 -20.84 42.63
C GLU A 641 -38.45 -22.09 42.29
N HIS A 642 -37.16 -22.09 42.59
CA HIS A 642 -36.28 -23.22 42.35
C HIS A 642 -35.49 -23.58 43.63
N PRO A 643 -35.63 -24.83 44.15
CA PRO A 643 -34.98 -25.24 45.41
C PRO A 643 -33.46 -25.04 45.41
N TYR A 644 -32.79 -25.36 44.31
CA TYR A 644 -31.34 -25.12 44.15
C TYR A 644 -30.96 -23.63 44.31
N LEU A 645 -31.76 -22.69 43.82
CA LEU A 645 -31.45 -21.26 43.95
C LEU A 645 -31.67 -20.75 45.36
N GLU A 646 -32.67 -21.27 46.07
CA GLU A 646 -32.86 -21.00 47.51
C GLU A 646 -31.70 -21.55 48.34
N GLN A 647 -31.19 -22.74 48.00
CA GLN A 647 -30.00 -23.30 48.63
C GLN A 647 -28.80 -22.35 48.46
N ARG A 648 -28.64 -21.77 47.27
CA ARG A 648 -27.62 -20.74 46.93
C ARG A 648 -27.93 -19.35 47.50
N GLY A 649 -28.91 -19.23 48.40
CA GLY A 649 -29.22 -17.99 49.13
C GLY A 649 -30.05 -16.96 48.35
N ILE A 650 -30.53 -17.29 47.15
CA ILE A 650 -31.41 -16.43 46.36
C ILE A 650 -32.84 -16.53 46.88
N GLN A 651 -33.36 -15.43 47.40
CA GLN A 651 -34.67 -15.36 48.04
C GLN A 651 -35.81 -15.53 47.02
N ARG A 652 -36.90 -16.18 47.43
CA ARG A 652 -38.06 -16.48 46.56
C ARG A 652 -38.64 -15.25 45.89
N PHE A 653 -38.75 -14.12 46.61
CA PHE A 653 -39.27 -12.89 46.02
C PHE A 653 -38.37 -12.30 44.93
N ILE A 654 -37.05 -12.59 44.95
CA ILE A 654 -36.14 -12.21 43.86
C ILE A 654 -36.44 -13.06 42.64
N GLN A 655 -36.59 -14.38 42.80
CA GLN A 655 -36.94 -15.30 41.72
C GLN A 655 -38.27 -14.91 41.04
N LYS A 656 -39.25 -14.49 41.86
CA LYS A 656 -40.58 -14.01 41.41
C LYS A 656 -40.61 -12.56 40.94
N SER A 657 -39.52 -11.81 41.07
CA SER A 657 -39.51 -10.41 40.67
C SER A 657 -39.83 -10.25 39.18
N VAL A 658 -40.43 -9.12 38.81
CA VAL A 658 -40.73 -8.78 37.40
C VAL A 658 -39.49 -8.95 36.52
N ARG A 659 -38.30 -8.71 37.08
CA ARG A 659 -37.02 -8.82 36.39
C ARG A 659 -36.64 -10.27 36.02
N PHE A 660 -37.03 -11.27 36.80
CA PHE A 660 -36.61 -12.66 36.61
C PHE A 660 -37.76 -13.64 36.35
N ALA A 661 -39.02 -13.21 36.46
CA ALA A 661 -40.18 -14.02 36.11
C ALA A 661 -40.06 -14.60 34.70
N GLY A 662 -40.20 -15.92 34.55
CA GLY A 662 -40.07 -16.59 33.25
C GLY A 662 -38.64 -16.72 32.71
N LYS A 663 -37.60 -16.34 33.46
CA LYS A 663 -36.19 -16.44 33.03
C LYS A 663 -35.44 -17.67 33.58
N ILE A 664 -36.14 -18.47 34.37
CA ILE A 664 -35.63 -19.69 35.00
C ILE A 664 -36.63 -20.78 34.66
N ALA A 665 -36.11 -21.94 34.24
CA ALA A 665 -36.91 -23.12 34.03
C ALA A 665 -36.32 -24.30 34.81
N ILE A 666 -37.11 -25.36 34.94
CA ILE A 666 -36.72 -26.62 35.56
C ILE A 666 -36.93 -27.74 34.55
N ASP A 667 -35.94 -28.62 34.42
CA ASP A 667 -36.06 -29.83 33.60
C ASP A 667 -36.63 -31.01 34.39
N GLU A 668 -36.92 -32.12 33.71
CA GLU A 668 -37.43 -33.36 34.34
C GLU A 668 -36.50 -33.94 35.42
N ARG A 669 -35.23 -33.51 35.47
CA ARG A 669 -34.22 -33.95 36.45
C ARG A 669 -34.07 -32.98 37.62
N GLY A 670 -34.88 -31.92 37.66
CA GLY A 670 -34.82 -30.91 38.71
C GLY A 670 -33.63 -29.95 38.60
N ASN A 671 -33.02 -29.83 37.42
CA ASN A 671 -31.94 -28.88 37.20
C ASN A 671 -32.49 -27.48 36.94
N ALA A 672 -31.80 -26.46 37.45
CA ALA A 672 -32.07 -25.07 37.11
C ALA A 672 -31.55 -24.79 35.69
N ILE A 673 -32.47 -24.36 34.82
CA ILE A 673 -32.20 -24.04 33.42
C ILE A 673 -32.26 -22.52 33.23
N PHE A 674 -31.21 -21.99 32.61
CA PHE A 674 -31.09 -20.59 32.26
C PHE A 674 -31.00 -20.46 30.75
N PRO A 675 -32.06 -20.02 30.06
CA PRO A 675 -32.09 -19.99 28.60
C PRO A 675 -31.29 -18.81 28.02
N HIS A 676 -30.58 -19.05 26.92
CA HIS A 676 -29.78 -18.07 26.20
C HIS A 676 -30.48 -17.66 24.90
N TYR A 677 -30.46 -16.37 24.60
CA TYR A 677 -31.14 -15.81 23.44
C TYR A 677 -30.22 -14.94 22.59
N ASP A 678 -30.50 -14.87 21.30
CA ASP A 678 -30.05 -13.82 20.39
C ASP A 678 -31.28 -13.14 19.74
N ARG A 679 -31.07 -12.39 18.64
CA ARG A 679 -32.16 -11.70 17.93
C ARG A 679 -33.18 -12.64 17.28
N ASP A 680 -32.78 -13.86 16.96
CA ASP A 680 -33.57 -14.88 16.28
C ASP A 680 -34.22 -15.87 17.26
N GLY A 681 -34.01 -15.68 18.58
CA GLY A 681 -34.66 -16.45 19.65
C GLY A 681 -33.72 -17.36 20.44
N LEU A 682 -34.21 -18.50 20.91
CA LEU A 682 -33.46 -19.41 21.80
C LEU A 682 -32.27 -20.05 21.06
N THR A 683 -31.07 -19.97 21.62
CA THR A 683 -29.82 -20.50 21.03
C THR A 683 -29.23 -21.68 21.80
N GLY A 684 -29.52 -21.75 23.08
CA GLY A 684 -28.96 -22.72 24.02
C GLY A 684 -29.45 -22.41 25.43
N TYR A 685 -28.97 -23.17 26.41
CA TYR A 685 -29.27 -22.92 27.82
C TYR A 685 -28.17 -23.44 28.72
N SER A 686 -27.87 -22.73 29.81
CA SER A 686 -27.00 -23.24 30.86
C SER A 686 -27.80 -24.03 31.88
N VAL A 687 -27.19 -25.09 32.40
CA VAL A 687 -27.81 -26.05 33.34
C VAL A 687 -27.02 -26.02 34.63
N LYS A 688 -27.70 -25.85 35.76
CA LYS A 688 -27.09 -25.77 37.09
C LYS A 688 -27.84 -26.66 38.07
N ASN A 689 -27.07 -27.40 38.86
CA ASN A 689 -27.57 -28.14 40.02
C ASN A 689 -26.43 -28.36 41.00
N THR A 690 -26.71 -28.98 42.14
CA THR A 690 -25.71 -29.34 43.14
C THR A 690 -24.62 -30.21 42.51
N ASN A 691 -23.36 -29.74 42.56
CA ASN A 691 -22.19 -30.39 41.95
C ASN A 691 -22.29 -30.60 40.42
N PHE A 692 -23.20 -29.91 39.73
CA PHE A 692 -23.37 -30.03 38.29
C PHE A 692 -23.44 -28.66 37.62
N THR A 693 -22.66 -28.50 36.55
CA THR A 693 -22.75 -27.37 35.64
C THR A 693 -22.60 -27.88 34.23
N GLY A 694 -23.53 -27.50 33.35
CA GLY A 694 -23.53 -27.88 31.96
C GLY A 694 -24.06 -26.79 31.05
N PHE A 695 -23.97 -27.04 29.75
CA PHE A 695 -24.61 -26.23 28.70
C PHE A 695 -25.30 -27.17 27.71
N SER A 696 -26.38 -26.71 27.10
CA SER A 696 -27.18 -27.48 26.14
C SER A 696 -26.32 -28.05 25.01
N SER A 697 -26.40 -29.36 24.80
CA SER A 697 -25.74 -30.01 23.66
C SER A 697 -26.29 -29.47 22.33
N GLY A 698 -25.41 -29.18 21.37
CA GLY A 698 -25.80 -28.56 20.09
C GLY A 698 -26.19 -27.08 20.17
N GLY A 699 -26.27 -26.50 21.38
CA GLY A 699 -26.58 -25.09 21.56
C GLY A 699 -25.39 -24.16 21.40
N THR A 700 -25.69 -22.90 21.09
CA THR A 700 -24.70 -21.83 21.00
C THR A 700 -24.74 -20.97 22.26
N LYS A 701 -23.59 -20.81 22.93
CA LYS A 701 -23.45 -19.91 24.08
C LYS A 701 -23.59 -18.45 23.63
N THR A 702 -24.81 -17.90 23.73
CA THR A 702 -25.06 -16.46 23.64
C THR A 702 -25.22 -15.87 25.04
N LEU A 703 -26.15 -14.96 25.27
CA LEU A 703 -26.35 -14.33 26.57
C LEU A 703 -27.61 -14.87 27.23
N TRP A 704 -27.51 -15.18 28.53
CA TRP A 704 -28.71 -15.18 29.36
C TRP A 704 -29.08 -13.72 29.65
N GLN A 705 -30.37 -13.41 29.62
CA GLN A 705 -30.86 -12.05 29.79
C GLN A 705 -32.09 -12.04 30.68
N SER A 706 -32.18 -11.04 31.52
CA SER A 706 -33.34 -10.75 32.35
C SER A 706 -34.44 -9.97 31.58
N ASN A 707 -35.64 -9.82 32.15
CA ASN A 707 -36.80 -9.18 31.47
C ASN A 707 -36.60 -7.70 31.21
N GLN A 708 -36.54 -7.28 29.95
CA GLN A 708 -36.28 -5.89 29.56
C GLN A 708 -37.46 -4.96 29.88
N SER A 709 -37.16 -3.69 30.17
CA SER A 709 -38.14 -2.62 30.36
C SER A 709 -37.67 -1.34 29.65
N GLU A 710 -38.60 -0.55 29.11
CA GLU A 710 -38.28 0.75 28.48
C GLU A 710 -37.69 1.76 29.49
N LYS A 711 -37.97 1.54 30.78
CA LYS A 711 -37.43 2.34 31.88
C LYS A 711 -36.00 1.97 32.24
N ASP A 712 -35.40 0.94 31.62
CA ASP A 712 -34.05 0.49 31.96
C ASP A 712 -33.03 1.63 31.71
N ARG A 713 -32.25 1.93 32.74
CA ARG A 713 -31.19 2.96 32.76
C ARG A 713 -29.87 2.44 33.32
N SER A 714 -29.80 1.17 33.73
CA SER A 714 -28.57 0.52 34.16
C SER A 714 -28.46 -0.86 33.52
N LEU A 715 -27.26 -1.24 33.07
CA LEU A 715 -26.95 -2.57 32.54
C LEU A 715 -25.85 -3.22 33.35
N VAL A 716 -26.19 -4.29 34.07
CA VAL A 716 -25.26 -5.11 34.83
C VAL A 716 -24.86 -6.35 34.01
N ILE A 717 -23.56 -6.58 33.90
CA ILE A 717 -22.97 -7.69 33.14
C ILE A 717 -22.24 -8.62 34.11
N THR A 718 -22.67 -9.88 34.19
CA THR A 718 -22.10 -10.90 35.08
C THR A 718 -21.59 -12.14 34.32
N GLU A 719 -20.86 -13.02 35.01
CA GLU A 719 -20.41 -14.29 34.43
C GLU A 719 -21.48 -15.38 34.46
N SER A 720 -22.37 -15.38 35.46
CA SER A 720 -23.48 -16.34 35.54
C SER A 720 -24.82 -15.66 35.84
N ALA A 721 -25.91 -16.35 35.49
CA ALA A 721 -27.26 -15.89 35.81
C ALA A 721 -27.51 -15.85 37.33
N ILE A 722 -26.85 -16.74 38.09
CA ILE A 722 -26.93 -16.76 39.56
C ILE A 722 -26.25 -15.50 40.13
N ASP A 723 -25.14 -15.05 39.55
CA ASP A 723 -24.49 -13.78 39.96
C ASP A 723 -25.34 -12.57 39.62
N ALA A 724 -26.03 -12.58 38.47
CA ALA A 724 -26.96 -11.51 38.11
C ALA A 724 -28.10 -11.41 39.14
N MET A 725 -28.67 -12.54 39.55
CA MET A 725 -29.72 -12.57 40.58
C MET A 725 -29.18 -12.20 41.97
N SER A 726 -27.97 -12.62 42.31
CA SER A 726 -27.29 -12.26 43.55
C SER A 726 -27.06 -10.75 43.63
N TYR A 727 -26.57 -10.16 42.53
CA TYR A 727 -26.36 -8.72 42.43
C TYR A 727 -27.68 -7.95 42.56
N HIS A 728 -28.76 -8.42 41.93
CA HIS A 728 -30.08 -7.81 42.09
C HIS A 728 -30.60 -7.90 43.52
N GLN A 729 -30.36 -9.01 44.22
CA GLN A 729 -30.75 -9.14 45.63
C GLN A 729 -30.05 -8.12 46.53
N LEU A 730 -28.77 -7.84 46.25
CA LEU A 730 -27.96 -6.90 47.03
C LEU A 730 -28.27 -5.43 46.71
N PHE A 731 -28.40 -5.08 45.43
CA PHE A 731 -28.42 -3.67 44.97
C PHE A 731 -29.69 -3.27 44.20
N GLY A 732 -30.59 -4.23 43.91
CA GLY A 732 -31.74 -4.01 43.04
C GLY A 732 -32.82 -3.10 43.64
N LYS A 733 -32.86 -2.93 44.97
CA LYS A 733 -33.78 -2.00 45.65
C LYS A 733 -33.42 -0.54 45.35
N GLU A 734 -32.13 -0.22 45.34
CA GLU A 734 -31.62 1.13 45.05
C GLU A 734 -31.68 1.43 43.54
N ASN A 735 -31.60 0.38 42.71
CA ASN A 735 -31.55 0.50 41.25
C ASN A 735 -32.62 -0.37 40.57
N PRO A 736 -33.92 -0.02 40.64
CA PRO A 736 -35.02 -0.83 40.11
C PRO A 736 -35.05 -0.89 38.57
N HIS A 737 -34.38 0.05 37.90
CA HIS A 737 -34.31 0.17 36.44
C HIS A 737 -33.05 -0.49 35.85
N THR A 738 -32.68 -1.63 36.42
CA THR A 738 -31.46 -2.36 36.06
C THR A 738 -31.79 -3.59 35.24
N ARG A 739 -31.15 -3.70 34.07
CA ARG A 739 -31.11 -4.89 33.22
C ARG A 739 -29.88 -5.71 33.50
N TYR A 740 -30.03 -7.03 33.52
CA TYR A 740 -28.94 -7.98 33.74
C TYR A 740 -28.74 -8.87 32.53
N ILE A 741 -27.46 -9.12 32.20
CA ILE A 741 -27.02 -10.10 31.22
C ILE A 741 -25.88 -10.94 31.78
N ALA A 742 -25.81 -12.22 31.39
CA ALA A 742 -24.75 -13.13 31.84
C ALA A 742 -24.09 -13.88 30.68
N THR A 743 -22.77 -14.02 30.73
CA THR A 743 -21.95 -14.65 29.66
C THR A 743 -21.86 -16.18 29.77
N SER A 744 -22.12 -16.76 30.94
CA SER A 744 -21.90 -18.18 31.26
C SER A 744 -20.46 -18.66 31.02
N GLY A 745 -19.50 -17.91 31.57
CA GLY A 745 -18.07 -18.16 31.51
C GLY A 745 -17.34 -17.31 30.47
N THR A 746 -16.36 -17.91 29.78
CA THR A 746 -15.50 -17.21 28.80
C THR A 746 -16.32 -16.60 27.66
N MET A 747 -16.03 -15.33 27.35
CA MET A 747 -16.76 -14.56 26.36
C MET A 747 -16.27 -14.82 24.93
N SER A 748 -17.16 -15.30 24.06
CA SER A 748 -16.91 -15.43 22.62
C SER A 748 -17.07 -14.10 21.87
N ASN A 749 -16.51 -14.00 20.66
CA ASN A 749 -16.67 -12.82 19.79
C ASN A 749 -18.15 -12.52 19.49
N TYR A 750 -18.98 -13.55 19.32
CA TYR A 750 -20.41 -13.34 19.06
C TYR A 750 -21.15 -12.76 20.28
N GLN A 751 -20.83 -13.26 21.48
CA GLN A 751 -21.36 -12.67 22.72
C GLN A 751 -20.91 -11.22 22.91
N LEU A 752 -19.66 -10.91 22.56
CA LEU A 752 -19.14 -9.54 22.61
C LEU A 752 -19.96 -8.57 21.73
N GLU A 753 -20.37 -8.99 20.53
CA GLU A 753 -21.22 -8.16 19.66
C GLU A 753 -22.64 -7.96 20.23
N LEU A 754 -23.20 -9.00 20.86
CA LEU A 754 -24.49 -8.88 21.56
C LEU A 754 -24.38 -7.91 22.75
N ILE A 755 -23.29 -7.99 23.52
CA ILE A 755 -23.03 -7.09 24.65
C ILE A 755 -22.84 -5.66 24.16
N LYS A 756 -22.06 -5.42 23.10
CA LYS A 756 -21.88 -4.08 22.50
C LYS A 756 -23.21 -3.46 22.10
N THR A 757 -24.12 -4.26 21.53
CA THR A 757 -25.46 -3.80 21.18
C THR A 757 -26.23 -3.34 22.42
N ALA A 758 -26.26 -4.16 23.49
CA ALA A 758 -26.93 -3.82 24.73
C ALA A 758 -26.32 -2.58 25.43
N MET A 759 -24.99 -2.45 25.40
CA MET A 759 -24.27 -1.27 25.92
C MET A 759 -24.65 0.00 25.16
N ALA A 760 -24.72 -0.06 23.83
CA ALA A 760 -25.09 1.07 23.00
C ALA A 760 -26.54 1.52 23.24
N GLU A 761 -27.47 0.57 23.40
CA GLU A 761 -28.87 0.85 23.74
C GLU A 761 -28.99 1.65 25.05
N ILE A 762 -28.31 1.19 26.10
CA ILE A 762 -28.36 1.81 27.43
C ILE A 762 -27.65 3.16 27.45
N THR A 763 -26.50 3.26 26.76
CA THR A 763 -25.77 4.53 26.61
C THR A 763 -26.61 5.59 25.90
N LYS A 764 -27.37 5.20 24.86
CA LYS A 764 -28.27 6.12 24.14
C LYS A 764 -29.36 6.70 25.04
N LEU A 765 -29.78 5.95 26.06
CA LEU A 765 -30.75 6.38 27.05
C LEU A 765 -30.13 7.20 28.21
N GLY A 766 -28.83 7.49 28.13
CA GLY A 766 -28.08 8.17 29.19
C GLY A 766 -27.87 7.30 30.44
N GLY A 767 -27.97 5.98 30.28
CA GLY A 767 -27.82 5.03 31.37
C GLY A 767 -26.37 4.62 31.65
N GLU A 768 -26.19 3.90 32.75
CA GLU A 768 -24.90 3.36 33.20
C GLU A 768 -24.71 1.88 32.84
N ILE A 769 -23.45 1.46 32.76
CA ILE A 769 -23.03 0.09 32.50
C ILE A 769 -22.14 -0.36 33.66
N VAL A 770 -22.57 -1.42 34.34
CA VAL A 770 -21.86 -2.00 35.48
C VAL A 770 -21.30 -3.36 35.10
N ILE A 771 -19.98 -3.47 35.11
CA ILE A 771 -19.31 -4.76 34.93
C ILE A 771 -19.18 -5.41 36.30
N ALA A 772 -19.98 -6.45 36.54
CA ALA A 772 -20.08 -7.18 37.79
C ALA A 772 -19.58 -8.64 37.63
N THR A 773 -18.39 -8.79 37.04
CA THR A 773 -17.71 -10.08 36.83
C THR A 773 -16.98 -10.56 38.08
N ASP A 774 -16.56 -11.82 38.07
CA ASP A 774 -15.93 -12.46 39.23
C ASP A 774 -14.61 -11.77 39.61
N ASN A 775 -14.23 -11.92 40.87
CA ASN A 775 -12.97 -11.43 41.42
C ASN A 775 -11.84 -12.45 41.21
N ASP A 776 -11.61 -12.82 39.95
CA ASP A 776 -10.50 -13.67 39.53
C ASP A 776 -9.84 -13.18 38.24
N GLU A 777 -8.82 -13.90 37.75
CA GLU A 777 -8.07 -13.53 36.55
C GLU A 777 -8.95 -13.50 35.29
N MET A 778 -9.91 -14.41 35.18
CA MET A 778 -10.81 -14.51 34.03
C MET A 778 -11.82 -13.36 34.05
N GLY A 779 -12.43 -13.08 35.20
CA GLY A 779 -13.32 -11.93 35.39
C GLY A 779 -12.62 -10.60 35.15
N ASN A 780 -11.33 -10.49 35.52
CA ASN A 780 -10.48 -9.34 35.20
C ASN A 780 -10.30 -9.16 33.68
N LYS A 781 -10.09 -10.26 32.95
CA LYS A 781 -9.92 -10.25 31.50
C LYS A 781 -11.20 -9.87 30.75
N ILE A 782 -12.35 -10.38 31.21
CA ILE A 782 -13.66 -10.00 30.67
C ILE A 782 -13.88 -8.50 30.88
N ALA A 783 -13.66 -7.99 32.10
CA ALA A 783 -13.87 -6.59 32.39
C ALA A 783 -13.00 -5.64 31.54
N LYS A 784 -11.70 -5.95 31.39
CA LYS A 784 -10.80 -5.16 30.53
C LYS A 784 -11.27 -5.15 29.07
N THR A 785 -11.77 -6.28 28.58
CA THR A 785 -12.30 -6.37 27.20
C THR A 785 -13.55 -5.51 27.06
N LEU A 786 -14.47 -5.58 28.02
CA LEU A 786 -15.73 -4.81 28.00
C LEU A 786 -15.51 -3.30 28.06
N VAL A 787 -14.59 -2.82 28.90
CA VAL A 787 -14.22 -1.39 28.95
C VAL A 787 -13.67 -0.89 27.61
N LYS A 788 -12.85 -1.70 26.93
CA LYS A 788 -12.26 -1.32 25.63
C LYS A 788 -13.29 -1.21 24.50
N VAL A 789 -14.39 -1.95 24.58
CA VAL A 789 -15.39 -1.99 23.51
C VAL A 789 -16.62 -1.13 23.80
N ALA A 790 -16.72 -0.56 25.00
CA ALA A 790 -17.83 0.28 25.38
C ALA A 790 -17.86 1.58 24.55
N PRO A 791 -19.05 2.16 24.28
CA PRO A 791 -19.15 3.43 23.60
C PRO A 791 -18.41 4.56 24.36
N GLU A 792 -17.77 5.50 23.65
CA GLU A 792 -16.98 6.57 24.28
C GLU A 792 -17.78 7.45 25.25
N SER A 793 -19.08 7.64 25.00
CA SER A 793 -19.98 8.42 25.85
C SER A 793 -20.65 7.60 26.97
N SER A 794 -20.27 6.33 27.14
CA SER A 794 -20.90 5.46 28.13
C SER A 794 -20.36 5.70 29.54
N GLN A 795 -21.26 5.71 30.53
CA GLN A 795 -20.87 5.68 31.94
C GLN A 795 -20.63 4.22 32.32
N ILE A 796 -19.37 3.78 32.23
CA ILE A 796 -19.00 2.39 32.50
C ILE A 796 -18.03 2.29 33.67
N TYR A 797 -18.33 1.41 34.63
CA TYR A 797 -17.43 1.08 35.72
C TYR A 797 -17.52 -0.40 36.08
N ARG A 798 -16.50 -0.86 36.81
CA ARG A 798 -16.46 -2.24 37.32
C ARG A 798 -16.80 -2.24 38.80
N HIS A 799 -17.74 -3.08 39.19
CA HIS A 799 -18.04 -3.38 40.58
C HIS A 799 -17.62 -4.83 40.86
N GLN A 800 -16.80 -5.05 41.88
CA GLN A 800 -16.27 -6.37 42.22
C GLN A 800 -16.82 -6.84 43.56
N PRO A 801 -17.06 -8.16 43.75
CA PRO A 801 -17.42 -8.70 45.05
C PRO A 801 -16.23 -8.55 46.01
N GLN A 802 -16.44 -7.82 47.12
CA GLN A 802 -15.40 -7.65 48.14
C GLN A 802 -15.26 -8.93 48.97
N HIS A 803 -14.01 -9.35 49.20
CA HIS A 803 -13.66 -10.53 50.03
C HIS A 803 -14.35 -11.85 49.65
N SER A 804 -14.85 -11.97 48.41
CA SER A 804 -15.52 -13.15 47.88
C SER A 804 -15.12 -13.34 46.41
N LYS A 805 -15.21 -14.57 45.92
CA LYS A 805 -14.85 -14.90 44.55
C LYS A 805 -15.89 -14.38 43.56
N ASP A 806 -17.17 -14.61 43.85
CA ASP A 806 -18.31 -14.22 43.02
C ASP A 806 -19.40 -13.53 43.86
N TRP A 807 -20.44 -13.01 43.20
CA TRP A 807 -21.53 -12.30 43.88
C TRP A 807 -22.44 -13.22 44.69
N ASN A 808 -22.51 -14.49 44.30
CA ASN A 808 -23.33 -15.45 45.01
C ASN A 808 -22.72 -15.85 46.36
N GLU A 809 -21.40 -15.97 46.45
CA GLU A 809 -20.68 -16.15 47.72
C GLU A 809 -20.94 -14.99 48.70
N VAL A 810 -21.07 -13.74 48.21
CA VAL A 810 -21.41 -12.59 49.05
C VAL A 810 -22.80 -12.78 49.68
N VAL A 811 -23.78 -13.20 48.88
CA VAL A 811 -25.15 -13.48 49.34
C VAL A 811 -25.18 -14.65 50.33
N GLU A 812 -24.43 -15.72 50.07
CA GLU A 812 -24.34 -16.87 50.97
C GLU A 812 -23.75 -16.48 52.33
N LYS A 813 -22.67 -15.67 52.34
CA LYS A 813 -22.06 -15.16 53.58
C LYS A 813 -23.02 -14.27 54.37
N GLU A 814 -23.73 -13.35 53.72
CA GLU A 814 -24.69 -12.48 54.43
C GLU A 814 -25.85 -13.29 55.03
N ARG A 815 -26.35 -14.29 54.30
CA ARG A 815 -27.36 -15.22 54.84
C ARG A 815 -26.84 -15.95 56.08
N GLN A 816 -25.62 -16.47 56.05
CA GLN A 816 -25.04 -17.15 57.22
C GLN A 816 -24.84 -16.20 58.41
N ARG A 817 -24.46 -14.94 58.15
CA ARG A 817 -24.35 -13.90 59.17
C ARG A 817 -25.69 -13.65 59.86
N ILE A 818 -26.76 -13.45 59.09
CA ILE A 818 -28.12 -13.24 59.60
C ILE A 818 -28.60 -14.45 60.43
N LEU A 819 -28.41 -15.67 59.92
CA LEU A 819 -28.79 -16.88 60.65
C LEU A 819 -28.01 -17.05 61.96
N SER A 820 -26.73 -16.68 61.98
CA SER A 820 -25.90 -16.73 63.18
C SER A 820 -26.34 -15.70 64.22
N GLN A 821 -26.68 -14.48 63.80
CA GLN A 821 -27.23 -13.43 64.67
C GLN A 821 -28.58 -13.82 65.25
N GLN A 822 -29.48 -14.40 64.44
CA GLN A 822 -30.78 -14.88 64.92
C GLN A 822 -30.64 -16.01 65.94
N LYS A 823 -29.72 -16.96 65.72
CA LYS A 823 -29.42 -18.02 66.70
C LYS A 823 -28.82 -17.46 68.00
N GLN A 824 -27.98 -16.43 67.92
CA GLN A 824 -27.44 -15.75 69.11
C GLN A 824 -28.54 -15.01 69.88
N GLN A 825 -29.44 -14.30 69.20
CA GLN A 825 -30.58 -13.61 69.81
C GLN A 825 -31.60 -14.57 70.44
N GLN A 826 -31.82 -15.74 69.84
CA GLN A 826 -32.66 -16.79 70.42
C GLN A 826 -32.01 -17.42 71.66
N ARG A 827 -30.68 -17.60 71.66
CA ARG A 827 -29.94 -18.07 72.84
C ARG A 827 -29.93 -17.05 73.98
N SER A 828 -29.80 -15.76 73.69
CA SER A 828 -29.86 -14.71 74.71
C SER A 828 -31.26 -14.55 75.30
N ARG A 829 -32.32 -14.67 74.51
CA ARG A 829 -33.71 -14.67 75.01
C ARG A 829 -34.09 -15.93 75.81
N GLY A 830 -33.46 -17.07 75.52
CA GLY A 830 -33.65 -18.30 76.29
C GLY A 830 -32.85 -18.38 77.60
N LEU A 831 -32.00 -17.39 77.88
CA LEU A 831 -31.26 -17.24 79.14
C LEU A 831 -31.86 -16.16 80.07
N GLU A 832 -32.81 -15.38 79.56
CA GLU A 832 -33.59 -14.36 80.31
C GLU A 832 -34.98 -14.87 80.78
N LEU A 833 -35.36 -16.08 80.36
CA LEU A 833 -36.50 -16.86 80.86
C LEU A 833 -35.98 -17.99 81.75
#